data_AF-A0A1X7U2J4-F1
#
_entry.id   AF-A0A1X7U2J4-F1
#
_cell.length_a   1.000
_cell.length_b   1.000
_cell.length_c   1.000
_cell.angle_alpha   90.00
_cell.angle_beta   90.00
_cell.angle_gamma   90.00
#
_symmetry.space_group_name_H-M   'P 1'
#
loop_
_entity.id
_entity.type
_entity.pdbx_description
1 polymer ?
#
loop_
_entity_poly.entity_id
_entity_poly.type
_entity_poly.pdbx_seq_one_letter_code
_entity_poly.pdbx_strand_id
1 'polypeptide(L)'
;MRGSHLGINLIGQISRVPTATTPERGGSDKSGGSPSKKGAAWFEERHNSDIHVVGRVLLNVWRTMKQELSLTSYSFESVTYHTLYQRLPKFSYQTLTEWYDYRNRLYRSRVVDYYMTHCYGNCLLLEKFNLIGRTSELARLYGIEFHNVLARGSQYRVESMMLRLAKQYNYIAASPSIQQRARMAAPECLPLIMEPESKLYTDPVLVLDFQSLYPSMVIAHNYCYSTCLGRVKHLTTNNDGYKFGTCSLSIPDDILLQLQDSVTISPNGVVFVKSDVRRGVMPQMLEEILNTRIMIKQSMKLYKDNKVLQRILDARQLGLKLIANVTYGYTAANYSGRMPCVEIADSIVRKGRETLERAIQLVESTPKWQAKVIYGDTDSMFVLLKGVSKAESFRIGREISKAVTADNPKPVKLKFKKVYSSCILQTKKRYAGFMYETLDQSEPVFEAKGIETVRRDNCPAVSKILEKSLKLLFSTKDVSLVKSYVQSQCTKILNGRVPTSDFVFAKEQKTLLDRQAEPLVGERVPYVIVYGPPGLPLIQLVRSLEDFTTASSSLRLNSNYYITKQILPALSRSFSLLGVDVFQWYHYLPRSQMLPSVVGGAKKGTISQYFASAHCVICGTITSETPPICPECSKNPQNVAVSLSSLGSKTENNFFELCKICQHCCGSIKSGHYLECVSLDCPVFYSRLTSIKRLDGSAVGSQKILAEFLNKQSSTRDV
;
A
#
# COMPACT_ATOMS: atom_id res chain seq x y z
N MET A 1 2.24 -9.72 31.88
CA MET A 1 3.13 -8.59 32.21
C MET A 1 4.06 -8.97 33.35
N ARG A 2 5.35 -8.54 33.33
CA ARG A 2 6.35 -8.91 34.36
C ARG A 2 5.95 -8.49 35.78
N GLY A 3 5.28 -7.34 35.94
CA GLY A 3 4.78 -6.89 37.25
C GLY A 3 3.84 -7.90 37.91
N SER A 4 2.87 -8.43 37.17
CA SER A 4 1.96 -9.47 37.69
C SER A 4 2.70 -10.76 38.07
N HIS A 5 3.71 -11.17 37.30
CA HIS A 5 4.56 -12.31 37.66
C HIS A 5 5.39 -12.07 38.94
N LEU A 6 5.71 -10.81 39.25
CA LEU A 6 6.40 -10.38 40.47
C LEU A 6 5.43 -9.99 41.61
N GLY A 7 4.12 -10.19 41.45
CA GLY A 7 3.10 -9.82 42.46
C GLY A 7 2.79 -8.32 42.55
N ILE A 8 3.24 -7.50 41.59
CA ILE A 8 3.06 -6.04 41.58
C ILE A 8 1.91 -5.66 40.63
N ASN A 9 0.85 -5.05 41.17
CA ASN A 9 -0.24 -4.47 40.37
C ASN A 9 0.17 -3.12 39.77
N LEU A 10 1.04 -3.16 38.77
CA LEU A 10 1.56 -1.97 38.12
C LEU A 10 0.46 -1.15 37.42
N ILE A 11 -0.58 -1.78 36.84
CA ILE A 11 -1.66 -1.07 36.14
C ILE A 11 -2.45 -0.19 37.10
N GLY A 12 -2.81 -0.71 38.27
CA GLY A 12 -3.49 0.07 39.32
C GLY A 12 -2.64 1.23 39.78
N GLN A 13 -1.34 0.99 40.03
CA GLN A 13 -0.41 2.02 40.49
C GLN A 13 -0.21 3.17 39.49
N ILE A 14 -0.15 2.87 38.18
CA ILE A 14 0.00 3.91 37.16
C ILE A 14 -1.33 4.56 36.79
N SER A 15 -2.47 4.04 37.24
CA SER A 15 -3.78 4.64 36.96
C SER A 15 -3.92 6.04 37.57
N ARG A 16 -4.79 6.88 37.00
CA ARG A 16 -5.24 8.11 37.69
C ARG A 16 -6.25 7.83 38.80
N VAL A 17 -6.74 6.60 38.90
CA VAL A 17 -7.65 6.13 39.95
C VAL A 17 -6.97 4.94 40.63
N PRO A 18 -6.27 5.14 41.76
CA PRO A 18 -5.47 4.09 42.40
C PRO A 18 -6.28 2.86 42.84
N THR A 19 -7.58 3.04 43.09
CA THR A 19 -8.53 1.99 43.47
C THR A 19 -9.11 1.24 42.27
N ALA A 20 -8.83 1.66 41.03
CA ALA A 20 -9.37 1.00 39.85
C ALA A 20 -8.73 -0.37 39.67
N THR A 21 -9.50 -1.41 39.98
CA THR A 21 -9.19 -2.77 39.53
C THR A 21 -9.30 -2.80 38.01
N THR A 22 -8.27 -3.36 37.36
CA THR A 22 -8.35 -3.59 35.92
C THR A 22 -9.42 -4.65 35.69
N PRO A 23 -10.42 -4.46 34.82
CA PRO A 23 -11.28 -5.57 34.45
C PRO A 23 -10.39 -6.63 33.78
N GLU A 24 -10.25 -7.79 34.39
CA GLU A 24 -9.57 -8.94 33.80
C GLU A 24 -10.33 -9.36 32.52
N ARG A 25 -9.95 -8.81 31.37
CA ARG A 25 -10.30 -9.42 30.08
C ARG A 25 -9.37 -10.62 29.86
N GLY A 26 -9.61 -11.68 30.60
CA GLY A 26 -8.85 -12.93 30.57
C GLY A 26 -9.58 -14.12 31.21
N GLY A 27 -10.67 -13.89 31.94
CA GLY A 27 -11.57 -14.95 32.41
C GLY A 27 -12.54 -15.36 31.31
N SER A 28 -12.58 -16.66 31.02
CA SER A 28 -13.61 -17.30 30.20
C SER A 28 -14.98 -17.18 30.87
N ASP A 29 -15.62 -16.02 30.79
CA ASP A 29 -17.03 -15.88 31.16
C ASP A 29 -17.89 -16.51 30.07
N LYS A 30 -18.27 -17.78 30.30
CA LYS A 30 -19.26 -18.55 29.55
C LYS A 30 -20.71 -18.07 29.79
N SER A 31 -20.92 -16.81 30.15
CA SER A 31 -22.25 -16.24 30.36
C SER A 31 -22.55 -15.10 29.37
N GLY A 32 -23.22 -15.45 28.27
CA GLY A 32 -24.26 -14.61 27.65
C GLY A 32 -23.91 -13.21 27.12
N GLY A 33 -22.65 -12.91 26.80
CA GLY A 33 -22.26 -11.60 26.25
C GLY A 33 -22.79 -11.34 24.83
N SER A 34 -23.58 -10.28 24.66
CA SER A 34 -24.10 -9.76 23.38
C SER A 34 -23.07 -9.77 22.24
N PRO A 35 -23.46 -10.12 20.98
CA PRO A 35 -22.57 -10.17 19.81
C PRO A 35 -21.80 -8.87 19.53
N SER A 36 -22.26 -7.72 20.07
CA SER A 36 -21.60 -6.42 19.88
C SER A 36 -20.24 -6.31 20.58
N LYS A 37 -20.01 -7.05 21.69
CA LYS A 37 -18.74 -7.02 22.43
C LYS A 37 -17.61 -7.71 21.67
N LYS A 38 -17.90 -8.76 20.89
CA LYS A 38 -16.90 -9.48 20.08
C LYS A 38 -16.34 -8.62 18.94
N GLY A 39 -17.18 -7.80 18.29
CA GLY A 39 -16.73 -6.92 17.20
C GLY A 39 -15.88 -5.75 17.67
N ALA A 40 -16.22 -5.15 18.82
CA ALA A 40 -15.42 -4.07 19.42
C ALA A 40 -14.09 -4.59 19.97
N ALA A 41 -14.09 -5.73 20.68
CA ALA A 41 -12.88 -6.40 21.15
C ALA A 41 -11.96 -6.79 19.97
N TRP A 42 -12.49 -7.39 18.91
CA TRP A 42 -11.72 -7.74 17.71
C TRP A 42 -11.11 -6.52 16.99
N PHE A 43 -11.82 -5.38 16.97
CA PHE A 43 -11.29 -4.15 16.38
C PHE A 43 -10.19 -3.54 17.26
N GLU A 44 -10.41 -3.47 18.58
CA GLU A 44 -9.42 -3.03 19.57
C GLU A 44 -8.15 -3.91 19.52
N GLU A 45 -8.30 -5.24 19.49
CA GLU A 45 -7.24 -6.25 19.41
C GLU A 45 -6.42 -6.19 18.12
N ARG A 46 -6.94 -5.55 17.05
CA ARG A 46 -6.23 -5.40 15.76
C ARG A 46 -5.70 -3.99 15.52
N HIS A 47 -6.22 -2.99 16.23
CA HIS A 47 -5.95 -1.56 15.96
C HIS A 47 -5.37 -0.78 17.14
N ASN A 48 -5.50 -1.24 18.40
CA ASN A 48 -5.10 -0.51 19.62
C ASN A 48 -4.23 -1.33 20.60
N SER A 49 -3.78 -0.78 21.72
CA SER A 49 -3.10 -1.59 22.75
C SER A 49 -4.10 -2.44 23.54
N ASP A 50 -3.76 -3.69 23.84
CA ASP A 50 -4.57 -4.59 24.68
C ASP A 50 -4.55 -4.19 26.18
N ILE A 51 -3.74 -3.20 26.53
CA ILE A 51 -3.61 -2.65 27.89
C ILE A 51 -4.52 -1.43 28.03
N HIS A 52 -5.29 -1.37 29.11
CA HIS A 52 -6.11 -0.23 29.48
C HIS A 52 -5.71 0.31 30.86
N VAL A 53 -5.45 1.62 30.94
CA VAL A 53 -5.08 2.32 32.18
C VAL A 53 -6.09 3.44 32.42
N VAL A 54 -6.88 3.33 33.48
CA VAL A 54 -7.95 4.31 33.77
C VAL A 54 -7.36 5.72 33.89
N GLY A 55 -7.98 6.67 33.17
CA GLY A 55 -7.56 8.06 33.10
C GLY A 55 -6.33 8.35 32.21
N ARG A 56 -5.77 7.35 31.52
CA ARG A 56 -4.64 7.54 30.58
C ARG A 56 -4.93 6.91 29.23
N VAL A 57 -4.59 7.62 28.17
CA VAL A 57 -4.69 7.10 26.80
C VAL A 57 -3.39 6.39 26.44
N LEU A 58 -3.47 5.12 26.09
CA LEU A 58 -2.35 4.33 25.61
C LEU A 58 -2.34 4.31 24.08
N LEU A 59 -1.19 4.65 23.49
CA LEU A 59 -0.99 4.69 22.06
C LEU A 59 0.06 3.67 21.67
N ASN A 60 -0.33 2.64 20.91
CA ASN A 60 0.60 1.71 20.32
C ASN A 60 1.18 2.33 19.03
N VAL A 61 2.40 2.86 19.11
CA VAL A 61 3.05 3.56 17.99
C VAL A 61 3.13 2.67 16.74
N TRP A 62 3.46 1.39 16.89
CA TRP A 62 3.53 0.46 15.76
C TRP A 62 2.19 0.32 15.02
N ARG A 63 1.08 0.10 15.75
CA ARG A 63 -0.26 -0.01 15.14
C ARG A 63 -0.69 1.30 14.49
N THR A 64 -0.39 2.43 15.12
CA THR A 64 -0.64 3.75 14.54
C THR A 64 0.13 3.93 13.24
N MET A 65 1.44 3.68 13.24
CA MET A 65 2.27 3.84 12.03
C MET A 65 1.80 2.91 10.90
N LYS A 66 1.29 1.73 11.22
CA LYS A 66 0.67 0.82 10.25
C LYS A 66 -0.59 1.39 9.59
N GLN A 67 -1.39 2.17 10.32
CA GLN A 67 -2.56 2.85 9.77
C GLN A 67 -2.16 4.06 8.91
N GLU A 68 -1.10 4.76 9.28
CA GLU A 68 -0.61 5.95 8.58
C GLU A 68 0.19 5.64 7.31
N LEU A 69 0.95 4.55 7.32
CA LEU A 69 1.93 4.25 6.29
C LEU A 69 1.63 2.95 5.57
N SER A 70 1.99 2.89 4.29
CA SER A 70 1.84 1.70 3.45
C SER A 70 3.20 1.08 3.12
N LEU A 71 3.86 0.51 4.14
CA LEU A 71 5.18 -0.11 4.01
C LEU A 71 5.10 -1.64 3.83
N THR A 72 6.22 -2.23 3.41
CA THR A 72 6.44 -3.69 3.35
C THR A 72 6.85 -4.26 4.70
N SER A 73 7.66 -3.50 5.46
CA SER A 73 8.10 -3.80 6.83
C SER A 73 7.70 -2.63 7.74
N TYR A 74 7.26 -2.96 8.96
CA TYR A 74 6.90 -1.98 9.99
C TYR A 74 7.81 -2.09 11.22
N SER A 75 9.04 -2.57 11.04
CA SER A 75 10.07 -2.46 12.06
C SER A 75 10.33 -0.98 12.38
N PHE A 76 10.85 -0.71 13.58
CA PHE A 76 11.17 0.65 13.99
C PHE A 76 12.19 1.29 13.04
N GLU A 77 13.20 0.53 12.60
CA GLU A 77 14.24 0.98 11.68
C GLU A 77 13.67 1.31 10.30
N SER A 78 12.73 0.51 9.80
CA SER A 78 12.08 0.73 8.50
C SER A 78 11.18 1.96 8.52
N VAL A 79 10.32 2.06 9.55
CA VAL A 79 9.42 3.21 9.72
C VAL A 79 10.23 4.50 9.87
N THR A 80 11.27 4.49 10.72
CA THR A 80 12.14 5.66 10.92
C THR A 80 12.84 6.09 9.64
N TYR A 81 13.37 5.16 8.85
CA TYR A 81 13.99 5.48 7.58
C TYR A 81 13.01 6.10 6.58
N HIS A 82 11.81 5.53 6.44
CA HIS A 82 10.82 6.01 5.47
C HIS A 82 10.13 7.32 5.86
N THR A 83 10.32 7.80 7.10
CA THR A 83 9.59 8.97 7.65
C THR A 83 10.50 10.10 8.10
N LEU A 84 11.56 9.76 8.85
CA LEU A 84 12.56 10.70 9.36
C LEU A 84 13.82 10.73 8.48
N TYR A 85 13.91 9.85 7.48
CA TYR A 85 15.08 9.71 6.60
C TYR A 85 16.38 9.38 7.34
N GLN A 86 16.26 8.82 8.55
CA GLN A 86 17.39 8.41 9.38
C GLN A 86 17.55 6.88 9.34
N ARG A 87 18.77 6.42 9.03
CA ARG A 87 19.11 5.00 9.10
C ARG A 87 19.63 4.68 10.50
N LEU A 88 18.99 3.73 11.17
CA LEU A 88 19.38 3.27 12.50
C LEU A 88 19.91 1.83 12.45
N PRO A 89 20.98 1.51 13.20
CA PRO A 89 21.46 0.15 13.34
C PRO A 89 20.50 -0.68 14.21
N LYS A 90 20.42 -1.99 13.92
CA LYS A 90 19.69 -2.97 14.74
C LYS A 90 20.68 -3.99 15.28
N PHE A 91 20.63 -4.26 16.58
CA PHE A 91 21.47 -5.26 17.22
C PHE A 91 20.63 -6.45 17.71
N SER A 92 21.25 -7.63 17.80
CA SER A 92 20.57 -8.81 18.32
C SER A 92 20.37 -8.69 19.84
N TYR A 93 19.36 -9.36 20.39
CA TYR A 93 19.16 -9.39 21.84
C TYR A 93 20.36 -9.98 22.58
N GLN A 94 20.99 -11.02 22.00
CA GLN A 94 22.21 -11.61 22.54
C GLN A 94 23.33 -10.56 22.67
N THR A 95 23.60 -9.81 21.59
CA THR A 95 24.60 -8.74 21.58
C THR A 95 24.32 -7.68 22.64
N LEU A 96 23.05 -7.27 22.79
CA LEU A 96 22.67 -6.27 23.78
C LEU A 96 22.87 -6.77 25.22
N THR A 97 22.55 -8.05 25.49
CA THR A 97 22.80 -8.70 26.79
C THR A 97 24.29 -8.77 27.08
N GLU A 98 25.10 -9.25 26.12
CA GLU A 98 26.55 -9.34 26.26
C GLU A 98 27.19 -7.98 26.56
N TRP A 99 26.76 -6.91 25.86
CA TRP A 99 27.25 -5.55 26.12
C TRP A 99 26.83 -5.02 27.49
N TYR A 100 25.64 -5.36 27.96
CA TYR A 100 25.16 -4.92 29.28
C TYR A 100 25.91 -5.62 30.42
N ASP A 101 26.15 -6.93 30.29
CA ASP A 101 26.83 -7.73 31.29
C ASP A 101 28.36 -7.50 31.30
N TYR A 102 28.90 -6.97 30.20
CA TYR A 102 30.31 -6.68 30.07
C TYR A 102 30.83 -5.75 31.19
N ARG A 103 32.04 -6.01 31.69
CA ARG A 103 32.63 -5.29 32.83
C ARG A 103 32.89 -3.80 32.57
N ASN A 104 33.09 -3.42 31.31
CA ASN A 104 33.36 -2.03 30.92
C ASN A 104 32.06 -1.22 30.78
N ARG A 105 31.98 -0.12 31.54
CA ARG A 105 30.83 0.81 31.59
C ARG A 105 30.46 1.42 30.23
N LEU A 106 31.42 1.54 29.30
CA LEU A 106 31.16 2.07 27.95
C LEU A 106 30.18 1.20 27.15
N TYR A 107 30.25 -0.13 27.28
CA TYR A 107 29.31 -1.03 26.61
C TYR A 107 27.90 -0.92 27.19
N ARG A 108 27.78 -0.75 28.52
CA ARG A 108 26.49 -0.48 29.16
C ARG A 108 25.88 0.83 28.69
N SER A 109 26.68 1.90 28.60
CA SER A 109 26.21 3.19 28.07
C SER A 109 25.65 3.03 26.65
N ARG A 110 26.32 2.24 25.80
CA ARG A 110 25.85 1.98 24.43
C ARG A 110 24.48 1.30 24.38
N VAL A 111 24.20 0.37 25.28
CA VAL A 111 22.88 -0.28 25.39
C VAL A 111 21.82 0.74 25.81
N VAL A 112 22.14 1.62 26.77
CA VAL A 112 21.25 2.71 27.20
C VAL A 112 20.98 3.67 26.02
N ASP A 113 22.01 4.11 25.31
CA ASP A 113 21.89 4.99 24.14
C ASP A 113 21.05 4.36 23.02
N TYR A 114 21.19 3.05 22.81
CA TYR A 114 20.37 2.29 21.87
C TYR A 114 18.88 2.39 22.21
N TYR A 115 18.49 2.11 23.46
CA TYR A 115 17.08 2.20 23.88
C TYR A 115 16.58 3.65 23.97
N MET A 116 17.42 4.60 24.41
CA MET A 116 17.08 6.03 24.42
C MET A 116 16.77 6.54 23.01
N THR A 117 17.55 6.11 22.01
CA THR A 117 17.29 6.42 20.60
C THR A 117 15.92 5.89 20.14
N HIS A 118 15.54 4.68 20.56
CA HIS A 118 14.22 4.10 20.23
C HIS A 118 13.08 4.85 20.92
N CYS A 119 13.22 5.16 22.21
CA CYS A 119 12.24 5.93 22.98
C CYS A 119 12.03 7.33 22.38
N TYR A 120 13.12 8.05 22.10
CA TYR A 120 13.06 9.37 21.50
C TYR A 120 12.51 9.33 20.07
N GLY A 121 12.91 8.33 19.27
CA GLY A 121 12.39 8.15 17.92
C GLY A 121 10.88 7.91 17.89
N ASN A 122 10.31 7.20 18.87
CA ASN A 122 8.85 7.07 19.00
C ASN A 122 8.16 8.43 19.20
N CYS A 123 8.73 9.31 20.02
CA CYS A 123 8.22 10.67 20.19
C CYS A 123 8.30 11.48 18.88
N LEU A 124 9.45 11.42 18.18
CA LEU A 124 9.64 12.09 16.90
C LEU A 124 8.67 11.60 15.82
N LEU A 125 8.39 10.29 15.77
CA LEU A 125 7.40 9.72 14.85
C LEU A 125 6.01 10.30 15.12
N LEU A 126 5.58 10.34 16.38
CA LEU A 126 4.28 10.91 16.76
C LEU A 126 4.17 12.40 16.41
N GLU A 127 5.26 13.16 16.59
CA GLU A 127 5.33 14.58 16.23
C GLU A 127 5.33 14.79 14.71
N LYS A 128 6.09 13.97 13.97
CA LYS A 128 6.18 14.03 12.50
C LYS A 128 4.82 13.89 11.82
N PHE A 129 4.00 12.97 12.32
CA PHE A 129 2.62 12.77 11.83
C PHE A 129 1.60 13.71 12.48
N ASN A 130 2.02 14.55 13.43
CA ASN A 130 1.15 15.39 14.26
C ASN A 130 -0.05 14.58 14.78
N LEU A 131 0.19 13.36 15.25
CA LEU A 131 -0.89 12.41 15.54
C LEU A 131 -1.83 12.97 16.60
N ILE A 132 -1.27 13.49 17.68
CA ILE A 132 -2.04 14.03 18.81
C ILE A 132 -2.82 15.27 18.38
N GLY A 133 -2.19 16.22 17.68
CA GLY A 133 -2.85 17.44 17.21
C GLY A 133 -3.98 17.13 16.23
N ARG A 134 -3.72 16.27 15.23
CA ARG A 134 -4.73 15.84 14.25
C ARG A 134 -5.88 15.10 14.91
N THR A 135 -5.60 14.15 15.81
CA THR A 135 -6.63 13.38 16.52
C THR A 135 -7.49 14.29 17.41
N SER A 136 -6.89 15.28 18.07
CA SER A 136 -7.61 16.27 18.87
C SER A 136 -8.54 17.13 18.01
N GLU A 137 -8.10 17.57 16.83
CA GLU A 137 -8.95 18.32 15.89
C GLU A 137 -10.10 17.47 15.35
N LEU A 138 -9.84 16.20 15.03
CA LEU A 138 -10.88 15.27 14.60
C LEU A 138 -11.88 14.97 15.72
N ALA A 139 -11.43 14.85 16.96
CA ALA A 139 -12.30 14.67 18.13
C ALA A 139 -13.27 15.85 18.29
N ARG A 140 -12.76 17.08 18.17
CA ARG A 140 -13.57 18.31 18.18
C ARG A 140 -14.56 18.36 17.03
N LEU A 141 -14.10 18.04 15.81
CA LEU A 141 -14.93 18.04 14.61
C LEU A 141 -16.08 17.03 14.70
N TYR A 142 -15.78 15.81 15.14
CA TYR A 142 -16.75 14.72 15.22
C TYR A 142 -17.55 14.72 16.51
N GLY A 143 -17.21 15.56 17.49
CA GLY A 143 -17.85 15.56 18.81
C GLY A 143 -17.79 14.20 19.50
N ILE A 144 -16.61 13.59 19.53
CA ILE A 144 -16.36 12.31 20.21
C ILE A 144 -15.06 12.37 21.01
N GLU A 145 -14.88 11.44 21.95
CA GLU A 145 -13.67 11.36 22.77
C GLU A 145 -12.42 11.07 21.92
N PHE A 146 -11.27 11.60 22.37
CA PHE A 146 -9.98 11.45 21.70
C PHE A 146 -9.65 9.99 21.36
N HIS A 147 -9.79 9.08 22.33
CA HIS A 147 -9.49 7.67 22.13
C HIS A 147 -10.41 7.03 21.08
N ASN A 148 -11.70 7.41 21.05
CA ASN A 148 -12.67 6.87 20.10
C ASN A 148 -12.41 7.31 18.65
N VAL A 149 -11.67 8.40 18.41
CA VAL A 149 -11.21 8.74 17.06
C VAL A 149 -10.29 7.65 16.51
N LEU A 150 -9.41 7.09 17.36
CA LEU A 150 -8.46 6.04 16.99
C LEU A 150 -9.09 4.64 17.05
N ALA A 151 -9.90 4.40 18.08
CA ALA A 151 -10.45 3.09 18.42
C ALA A 151 -11.72 2.72 17.66
N ARG A 152 -12.53 3.69 17.21
CA ARG A 152 -13.87 3.42 16.66
C ARG A 152 -13.92 3.71 15.16
N GLY A 153 -14.71 2.87 14.48
CA GLY A 153 -14.92 2.96 13.04
C GLY A 153 -15.74 4.18 12.59
N SER A 154 -15.91 4.29 11.28
CA SER A 154 -16.58 5.42 10.62
C SER A 154 -18.05 5.61 11.03
N GLN A 155 -18.79 4.53 11.28
CA GLN A 155 -20.20 4.60 11.66
C GLN A 155 -20.43 5.45 12.91
N TYR A 156 -19.59 5.29 13.94
CA TYR A 156 -19.71 6.05 15.19
C TYR A 156 -19.54 7.57 14.98
N ARG A 157 -18.70 7.94 14.02
CA ARG A 157 -18.43 9.34 13.67
C ARG A 157 -19.64 9.96 12.94
N VAL A 158 -20.24 9.21 12.01
CA VAL A 158 -21.47 9.63 11.30
C VAL A 158 -22.62 9.76 12.28
N GLU A 159 -22.83 8.78 13.15
CA GLU A 159 -23.87 8.81 14.18
C GLU A 159 -23.75 10.02 15.08
N SER A 160 -22.56 10.31 15.62
CA SER A 160 -22.37 11.47 16.50
C SER A 160 -22.80 12.77 15.82
N MET A 161 -22.40 12.99 14.57
CA MET A 161 -22.76 14.20 13.83
C MET A 161 -24.25 14.24 13.47
N MET A 162 -24.77 13.16 12.92
CA MET A 162 -26.17 13.08 12.47
C MET A 162 -27.16 13.18 13.63
N LEU A 163 -26.90 12.51 14.76
CA LEU A 163 -27.79 12.51 15.91
C LEU A 163 -27.82 13.86 16.62
N ARG A 164 -26.71 14.61 16.65
CA ARG A 164 -26.68 15.98 17.18
C ARG A 164 -27.58 16.91 16.37
N LEU A 165 -27.58 16.77 15.04
CA LEU A 165 -28.49 17.52 14.17
C LEU A 165 -29.94 17.03 14.31
N ALA A 166 -30.18 15.72 14.33
CA ALA A 166 -31.51 15.13 14.49
C ALA A 166 -32.19 15.54 15.80
N LYS A 167 -31.42 15.70 16.89
CA LYS A 167 -31.92 16.15 18.19
C LYS A 167 -32.52 17.56 18.13
N GLN A 168 -31.99 18.45 17.29
CA GLN A 168 -32.54 19.81 17.12
C GLN A 168 -33.95 19.80 16.52
N TYR A 169 -34.30 18.74 15.80
CA TYR A 169 -35.61 18.53 15.19
C TYR A 169 -36.53 17.61 16.00
N ASN A 170 -36.14 17.26 17.24
CA ASN A 170 -36.86 16.31 18.09
C ASN A 170 -37.08 14.93 17.43
N TYR A 171 -36.16 14.51 16.53
CA TYR A 171 -36.23 13.19 15.92
C TYR A 171 -35.69 12.10 16.85
N ILE A 172 -36.27 10.91 16.71
CA ILE A 172 -35.85 9.68 17.40
C ILE A 172 -35.23 8.74 16.37
N ALA A 173 -34.01 8.30 16.63
CA ALA A 173 -33.31 7.36 15.76
C ALA A 173 -33.72 5.92 16.03
N ALA A 174 -33.88 5.12 14.97
CA ALA A 174 -34.14 3.70 15.09
C ALA A 174 -32.88 2.95 15.56
N SER A 175 -33.07 1.99 16.46
CA SER A 175 -32.00 1.11 16.97
C SER A 175 -32.33 -0.36 16.64
N PRO A 176 -32.17 -0.78 15.37
CA PRO A 176 -32.55 -2.12 14.93
C PRO A 176 -31.72 -3.23 15.56
N SER A 177 -32.37 -4.34 15.87
CA SER A 177 -31.74 -5.59 16.30
C SER A 177 -30.99 -6.29 15.15
N ILE A 178 -30.18 -7.29 15.49
CA ILE A 178 -29.48 -8.12 14.49
C ILE A 178 -30.50 -8.83 13.59
N GLN A 179 -31.61 -9.32 14.17
CA GLN A 179 -32.68 -10.01 13.45
C GLN A 179 -33.43 -9.07 12.51
N GLN A 180 -33.70 -7.83 12.92
CA GLN A 180 -34.32 -6.82 12.06
C GLN A 180 -33.42 -6.48 10.86
N ARG A 181 -32.11 -6.35 11.07
CA ARG A 181 -31.15 -6.14 9.98
C ARG A 181 -31.07 -7.32 9.02
N ALA A 182 -31.06 -8.54 9.53
CA ALA A 182 -31.02 -9.74 8.70
C ALA A 182 -32.28 -9.91 7.83
N ARG A 183 -33.42 -9.35 8.26
CA ARG A 183 -34.71 -9.39 7.54
C ARG A 183 -34.90 -8.24 6.54
N MET A 184 -34.02 -7.24 6.55
CA MET A 184 -34.05 -6.14 5.59
C MET A 184 -33.79 -6.67 4.18
N ALA A 185 -34.39 -6.02 3.18
CA ALA A 185 -34.13 -6.39 1.78
C ALA A 185 -32.65 -6.21 1.41
N ALA A 186 -32.16 -7.09 0.53
CA ALA A 186 -30.81 -6.99 0.00
C ALA A 186 -30.68 -5.78 -0.94
N PRO A 187 -29.49 -5.16 -1.06
CA PRO A 187 -29.27 -4.08 -2.01
C PRO A 187 -29.37 -4.62 -3.45
N GLU A 188 -30.11 -3.91 -4.29
CA GLU A 188 -30.36 -4.28 -5.69
C GLU A 188 -29.51 -3.44 -6.65
N CYS A 189 -29.04 -2.27 -6.22
CA CYS A 189 -28.35 -1.33 -7.09
C CYS A 189 -26.84 -1.46 -7.02
N LEU A 190 -26.22 -1.58 -8.19
CA LEU A 190 -24.76 -1.61 -8.36
C LEU A 190 -24.26 -0.31 -9.01
N PRO A 191 -23.10 0.22 -8.57
CA PRO A 191 -22.47 1.36 -9.24
C PRO A 191 -22.05 0.98 -10.67
N LEU A 192 -21.97 1.98 -11.55
CA LEU A 192 -21.49 1.77 -12.91
C LEU A 192 -19.96 1.65 -12.93
N ILE A 193 -19.47 0.51 -13.40
CA ILE A 193 -18.06 0.32 -13.76
C ILE A 193 -18.06 -0.24 -15.17
N MET A 194 -17.67 0.60 -16.14
CA MET A 194 -17.58 0.20 -17.54
C MET A 194 -16.44 -0.80 -17.72
N GLU A 195 -16.59 -1.73 -18.66
CA GLU A 195 -15.41 -2.47 -19.13
C GLU A 195 -14.52 -1.52 -19.93
N PRO A 196 -13.22 -1.40 -19.58
CA PRO A 196 -12.31 -0.58 -20.36
C PRO A 196 -12.07 -1.22 -21.73
N GLU A 197 -11.90 -0.38 -22.75
CA GLU A 197 -11.24 -0.83 -23.98
C GLU A 197 -9.76 -1.09 -23.68
N SER A 198 -9.39 -2.36 -23.48
CA SER A 198 -8.04 -2.74 -23.07
C SER A 198 -7.00 -2.55 -24.17
N LYS A 199 -6.25 -1.45 -24.14
CA LYS A 199 -5.17 -1.14 -25.09
C LYS A 199 -4.17 -0.12 -24.53
N LEU A 200 -3.07 0.06 -25.27
CA LEU A 200 -2.22 1.25 -25.14
C LEU A 200 -2.87 2.41 -25.91
N TYR A 201 -2.99 3.55 -25.24
CA TYR A 201 -3.42 4.81 -25.81
C TYR A 201 -2.23 5.75 -25.91
N THR A 202 -1.93 6.20 -27.13
CA THR A 202 -0.92 7.24 -27.40
C THR A 202 -1.54 8.62 -27.59
N ASP A 203 -2.85 8.67 -27.84
CA ASP A 203 -3.65 9.89 -27.89
C ASP A 203 -4.04 10.36 -26.47
N PRO A 204 -4.30 11.66 -26.28
CA PRO A 204 -4.75 12.18 -24.99
C PRO A 204 -6.04 11.53 -24.48
N VAL A 205 -6.00 11.10 -23.22
CA VAL A 205 -7.18 10.62 -22.48
C VAL A 205 -7.46 11.57 -21.32
N LEU A 206 -8.58 12.29 -21.40
CA LEU A 206 -9.05 13.14 -20.32
C LEU A 206 -9.57 12.29 -19.17
N VAL A 207 -9.31 12.73 -17.94
CA VAL A 207 -9.93 12.15 -16.74
C VAL A 207 -10.80 13.21 -16.08
N LEU A 208 -12.11 12.98 -16.12
CA LEU A 208 -13.11 13.80 -15.46
C LEU A 208 -13.72 13.01 -14.30
N ASP A 209 -14.03 13.68 -13.20
CA ASP A 209 -14.56 13.03 -11.99
C ASP A 209 -15.53 13.96 -11.25
N PHE A 210 -16.64 13.40 -10.78
CA PHE A 210 -17.64 14.12 -10.00
C PHE A 210 -17.11 14.45 -8.60
N GLN A 211 -17.23 15.71 -8.20
CA GLN A 211 -16.79 16.12 -6.88
C GLN A 211 -17.76 15.64 -5.80
N SER A 212 -17.36 14.62 -5.04
CA SER A 212 -18.16 14.05 -3.95
C SER A 212 -19.53 13.59 -4.48
N LEU A 213 -19.53 12.65 -5.44
CA LEU A 213 -20.73 12.21 -6.17
C LEU A 213 -21.90 11.88 -5.23
N TYR A 214 -21.74 10.88 -4.35
CA TYR A 214 -22.82 10.43 -3.47
C TYR A 214 -23.32 11.50 -2.49
N PRO A 215 -22.45 12.25 -1.79
CA PRO A 215 -22.90 13.41 -1.02
C PRO A 215 -23.73 14.41 -1.83
N SER A 216 -23.31 14.69 -3.08
CA SER A 216 -24.02 15.62 -3.95
C SER A 216 -25.40 15.08 -4.38
N MET A 217 -25.53 13.77 -4.64
CA MET A 217 -26.82 13.13 -4.92
C MET A 217 -27.78 13.25 -3.73
N VAL A 218 -27.27 13.02 -2.51
CA VAL A 218 -28.05 13.14 -1.28
C VAL A 218 -28.61 14.56 -1.12
N ILE A 219 -27.77 15.57 -1.34
CA ILE A 219 -28.16 16.98 -1.20
C ILE A 219 -29.15 17.37 -2.31
N ALA A 220 -28.79 17.12 -3.58
CA ALA A 220 -29.56 17.58 -4.74
C ALA A 220 -30.98 17.00 -4.81
N HIS A 221 -31.16 15.75 -4.35
CA HIS A 221 -32.45 15.05 -4.40
C HIS A 221 -33.09 14.85 -3.03
N ASN A 222 -32.57 15.50 -1.98
CA ASN A 222 -33.10 15.45 -0.62
C ASN A 222 -33.26 14.03 -0.04
N TYR A 223 -32.31 13.12 -0.34
CA TYR A 223 -32.37 11.72 0.12
C TYR A 223 -32.00 11.58 1.59
N CYS A 224 -32.96 11.23 2.45
CA CYS A 224 -32.75 11.09 3.89
C CYS A 224 -33.73 10.10 4.52
N TYR A 225 -33.39 9.59 5.70
CA TYR A 225 -34.31 8.83 6.56
C TYR A 225 -35.60 9.61 6.85
N SER A 226 -35.49 10.92 7.07
CA SER A 226 -36.60 11.79 7.45
C SER A 226 -37.48 12.27 6.27
N THR A 227 -37.12 11.93 5.03
CA THR A 227 -37.82 12.37 3.80
C THR A 227 -38.26 11.18 2.92
N CYS A 228 -37.77 9.97 3.19
CA CYS A 228 -38.08 8.78 2.40
C CYS A 228 -39.44 8.20 2.82
N LEU A 229 -40.34 8.02 1.85
CA LEU A 229 -41.65 7.43 2.03
C LEU A 229 -41.64 5.93 1.67
N GLY A 230 -40.55 5.39 1.12
CA GLY A 230 -40.48 3.98 0.71
C GLY A 230 -40.78 3.76 -0.77
N ARG A 231 -40.99 2.50 -1.18
CA ARG A 231 -41.16 2.14 -2.59
C ARG A 231 -42.58 2.48 -3.08
N VAL A 232 -42.71 3.05 -4.27
CA VAL A 232 -43.99 3.40 -4.91
C VAL A 232 -44.99 2.24 -4.87
N LYS A 233 -44.51 1.01 -5.13
CA LYS A 233 -45.33 -0.20 -5.12
C LYS A 233 -46.00 -0.51 -3.78
N HIS A 234 -45.48 -0.02 -2.65
CA HIS A 234 -46.05 -0.30 -1.33
C HIS A 234 -47.01 0.80 -0.89
N LEU A 235 -46.81 2.02 -1.40
CA LEU A 235 -47.64 3.18 -1.08
C LEU A 235 -49.06 3.07 -1.61
N THR A 236 -49.29 2.27 -2.66
CA THR A 236 -50.59 2.14 -3.31
C THR A 236 -51.38 0.90 -2.86
N THR A 237 -50.81 0.02 -2.03
CA THR A 237 -51.38 -1.32 -1.78
C THR A 237 -51.67 -1.64 -0.32
N ASN A 238 -51.04 -0.96 0.65
CA ASN A 238 -51.09 -1.38 2.07
C ASN A 238 -51.37 -0.21 3.03
N ASN A 239 -52.61 -0.10 3.51
CA ASN A 239 -52.95 0.81 4.62
C ASN A 239 -52.44 0.29 5.98
N ASP A 240 -52.21 -1.03 6.10
CA ASP A 240 -51.71 -1.69 7.32
C ASP A 240 -50.18 -1.60 7.52
N GLY A 241 -49.49 -0.83 6.66
CA GLY A 241 -48.05 -0.60 6.72
C GLY A 241 -47.21 -1.60 5.92
N TYR A 242 -45.97 -1.20 5.64
CA TYR A 242 -45.03 -1.94 4.81
C TYR A 242 -43.61 -1.90 5.39
N LYS A 243 -42.77 -2.82 4.92
CA LYS A 243 -41.36 -2.88 5.31
C LYS A 243 -40.61 -1.66 4.76
N PHE A 244 -39.85 -1.01 5.63
CA PHE A 244 -39.04 0.17 5.33
C PHE A 244 -37.68 0.05 6.02
N GLY A 245 -36.65 -0.25 5.24
CA GLY A 245 -35.33 -0.58 5.78
C GLY A 245 -35.41 -1.70 6.82
N THR A 246 -35.07 -1.38 8.06
CA THR A 246 -35.12 -2.33 9.19
C THR A 246 -36.39 -2.23 10.04
N CYS A 247 -37.29 -1.31 9.68
CA CYS A 247 -38.50 -0.97 10.41
C CYS A 247 -39.75 -1.23 9.54
N SER A 248 -40.92 -0.85 10.05
CA SER A 248 -42.16 -0.78 9.28
C SER A 248 -42.63 0.67 9.24
N LEU A 249 -43.24 1.08 8.12
CA LEU A 249 -43.77 2.42 7.90
C LEU A 249 -45.21 2.27 7.41
N SER A 250 -46.11 3.09 7.96
CA SER A 250 -47.48 3.26 7.45
C SER A 250 -47.69 4.76 7.24
N ILE A 251 -48.25 5.12 6.09
CA ILE A 251 -48.54 6.50 5.72
C ILE A 251 -50.02 6.56 5.34
N PRO A 252 -50.81 7.41 6.00
CA PRO A 252 -52.20 7.66 5.64
C PRO A 252 -52.39 8.17 4.20
N ASP A 253 -53.46 7.74 3.53
CA ASP A 253 -53.76 8.07 2.13
C ASP A 253 -54.00 9.58 1.90
N ASP A 254 -54.60 10.26 2.87
CA ASP A 254 -54.83 11.71 2.85
C ASP A 254 -53.51 12.49 2.77
N ILE A 255 -52.49 12.05 3.53
CA ILE A 255 -51.16 12.65 3.48
C ILE A 255 -50.50 12.39 2.12
N LEU A 256 -50.66 11.19 1.54
CA LEU A 256 -50.09 10.87 0.23
C LEU A 256 -50.72 11.74 -0.87
N LEU A 257 -52.03 11.95 -0.84
CA LEU A 257 -52.74 12.82 -1.77
C LEU A 257 -52.29 14.28 -1.64
N GLN A 258 -52.09 14.78 -0.41
CA GLN A 258 -51.56 16.13 -0.19
C GLN A 258 -50.13 16.31 -0.70
N LEU A 259 -49.32 15.24 -0.68
CA LEU A 259 -47.91 15.29 -1.08
C LEU A 259 -47.65 14.98 -2.56
N GLN A 260 -48.68 14.66 -3.35
CA GLN A 260 -48.53 14.16 -4.73
C GLN A 260 -47.63 15.05 -5.62
N ASP A 261 -47.73 16.38 -5.46
CA ASP A 261 -46.98 17.36 -6.27
C ASP A 261 -45.62 17.73 -5.63
N SER A 262 -45.43 17.34 -4.37
CA SER A 262 -44.27 17.67 -3.54
C SER A 262 -43.36 16.47 -3.27
N VAL A 263 -43.36 15.47 -4.16
CA VAL A 263 -42.46 14.31 -4.09
C VAL A 263 -41.49 14.22 -5.28
N THR A 264 -40.38 13.54 -5.05
CA THR A 264 -39.39 13.15 -6.06
C THR A 264 -39.23 11.64 -6.02
N ILE A 265 -39.37 10.99 -7.18
CA ILE A 265 -39.21 9.55 -7.32
C ILE A 265 -37.79 9.25 -7.81
N SER A 266 -37.05 8.43 -7.08
CA SER A 266 -35.74 7.94 -7.50
C SER A 266 -35.89 6.89 -8.62
N PRO A 267 -34.83 6.61 -9.40
CA PRO A 267 -34.95 5.70 -10.56
C PRO A 267 -35.16 4.24 -10.18
N ASN A 268 -34.96 3.88 -8.90
CA ASN A 268 -35.32 2.58 -8.34
C ASN A 268 -36.75 2.55 -7.73
N GLY A 269 -37.56 3.60 -7.97
CA GLY A 269 -38.96 3.66 -7.55
C GLY A 269 -39.15 3.90 -6.06
N VAL A 270 -38.22 4.58 -5.39
CA VAL A 270 -38.37 5.03 -4.00
C VAL A 270 -38.81 6.49 -4.00
N VAL A 271 -39.80 6.81 -3.18
CA VAL A 271 -40.40 8.14 -3.10
C VAL A 271 -39.75 8.93 -1.97
N PHE A 272 -39.36 10.16 -2.27
CA PHE A 272 -38.84 11.12 -1.29
C PHE A 272 -39.64 12.41 -1.35
N VAL A 273 -39.85 13.05 -0.20
CA VAL A 273 -40.46 14.37 -0.11
C VAL A 273 -39.47 15.44 -0.56
N LYS A 274 -39.93 16.45 -1.30
CA LYS A 274 -39.13 17.59 -1.75
C LYS A 274 -38.72 18.49 -0.57
N SER A 275 -37.68 19.30 -0.79
CA SER A 275 -37.05 20.12 0.27
C SER A 275 -37.89 21.30 0.75
N ASP A 276 -38.88 21.72 -0.03
CA ASP A 276 -39.89 22.74 0.28
C ASP A 276 -40.83 22.29 1.40
N VAL A 277 -41.21 21.01 1.44
CA VAL A 277 -42.02 20.44 2.54
C VAL A 277 -41.14 20.07 3.74
N ARG A 278 -40.02 19.37 3.50
CA ARG A 278 -39.11 18.98 4.59
C ARG A 278 -37.67 18.85 4.08
N ARG A 279 -36.76 19.60 4.69
CA ARG A 279 -35.33 19.40 4.50
C ARG A 279 -34.85 18.19 5.31
N GLY A 280 -34.16 17.26 4.64
CA GLY A 280 -33.63 16.06 5.29
C GLY A 280 -32.40 16.36 6.16
N VAL A 281 -32.27 15.65 7.28
CA VAL A 281 -31.11 15.74 8.20
C VAL A 281 -29.79 15.43 7.48
N MET A 282 -29.75 14.38 6.66
CA MET A 282 -28.54 14.00 5.91
C MET A 282 -28.14 15.06 4.87
N PRO A 283 -29.04 15.55 3.99
CA PRO A 283 -28.78 16.67 3.10
C PRO A 283 -28.20 17.89 3.81
N GLN A 284 -28.80 18.33 4.92
CA GLN A 284 -28.32 19.48 5.69
C GLN A 284 -26.92 19.25 6.26
N MET A 285 -26.70 18.11 6.91
CA MET A 285 -25.40 17.74 7.47
C MET A 285 -24.31 17.71 6.38
N LEU A 286 -24.59 17.10 5.23
CA LEU A 286 -23.62 17.00 4.14
C LEU A 286 -23.35 18.34 3.47
N GLU A 287 -24.37 19.19 3.32
CA GLU A 287 -24.23 20.53 2.80
C GLU A 287 -23.30 21.37 3.69
N GLU A 288 -23.53 21.37 5.00
CA GLU A 288 -22.64 22.02 5.98
C GLU A 288 -21.20 21.49 5.88
N ILE A 289 -21.03 20.16 5.88
CA ILE A 289 -19.72 19.52 5.79
C ILE A 289 -18.97 19.95 4.51
N LEU A 290 -19.65 19.97 3.36
CA LEU A 290 -19.04 20.34 2.08
C LEU A 290 -18.72 21.83 2.03
N ASN A 291 -19.61 22.70 2.50
CA ASN A 291 -19.42 24.15 2.54
C ASN A 291 -18.28 24.53 3.49
N THR A 292 -18.26 23.98 4.71
CA THR A 292 -17.15 24.17 5.66
C THR A 292 -15.84 23.68 5.07
N ARG A 293 -15.84 22.57 4.33
CA ARG A 293 -14.63 22.07 3.68
C ARG A 293 -14.14 23.00 2.57
N ILE A 294 -15.04 23.61 1.79
CA ILE A 294 -14.67 24.61 0.78
C ILE A 294 -14.05 25.82 1.47
N MET A 295 -14.67 26.33 2.54
CA MET A 295 -14.17 27.44 3.35
C MET A 295 -12.76 27.15 3.88
N ILE A 296 -12.55 25.98 4.50
CA ILE A 296 -11.24 25.58 5.03
C ILE A 296 -10.19 25.54 3.92
N LYS A 297 -10.53 25.00 2.74
CA LYS A 297 -9.59 24.98 1.60
C LYS A 297 -9.26 26.38 1.08
N GLN A 298 -10.19 27.33 1.16
CA GLN A 298 -9.91 28.73 0.84
C GLN A 298 -8.99 29.35 1.89
N SER A 299 -9.27 29.12 3.19
CA SER A 299 -8.38 29.56 4.28
C SER A 299 -6.97 28.99 4.15
N MET A 300 -6.83 27.71 3.75
CA MET A 300 -5.52 27.10 3.49
C MET A 300 -4.75 27.82 2.36
N LYS A 301 -5.44 28.40 1.37
CA LYS A 301 -4.78 29.17 0.31
C LYS A 301 -4.35 30.56 0.78
N LEU A 302 -5.08 31.16 1.73
CA LEU A 302 -4.78 32.48 2.30
C LEU A 302 -3.59 32.40 3.27
N TYR A 303 -3.57 31.41 4.15
CA TYR A 303 -2.57 31.29 5.22
C TYR A 303 -1.46 30.30 4.90
N LYS A 304 -0.89 30.32 3.68
CA LYS A 304 0.12 29.33 3.24
C LYS A 304 1.37 29.30 4.11
N ASP A 305 1.78 30.45 4.64
CA ASP A 305 3.04 30.60 5.37
C ASP A 305 2.96 30.10 6.82
N ASN A 306 1.76 30.04 7.40
CA ASN A 306 1.57 29.56 8.77
C ASN A 306 1.47 28.02 8.80
N LYS A 307 2.63 27.36 8.95
CA LYS A 307 2.74 25.88 8.99
C LYS A 307 1.86 25.23 10.07
N VAL A 308 1.71 25.86 11.25
CA VAL A 308 0.90 25.31 12.35
C VAL A 308 -0.58 25.31 11.97
N LEU A 309 -1.06 26.45 11.48
CA LEU A 309 -2.44 26.58 11.03
C LEU A 309 -2.73 25.67 9.83
N GLN A 310 -1.80 25.54 8.88
CA GLN A 310 -1.92 24.62 7.75
C GLN A 310 -2.16 23.17 8.20
N ARG A 311 -1.42 22.70 9.22
CA ARG A 311 -1.60 21.33 9.75
C ARG A 311 -2.99 21.13 10.36
N ILE A 312 -3.50 22.14 11.07
CA ILE A 312 -4.85 22.10 11.67
C ILE A 312 -5.92 22.09 10.58
N LEU A 313 -5.81 22.99 9.60
CA LEU A 313 -6.76 23.09 8.50
C LEU A 313 -6.75 21.84 7.61
N ASP A 314 -5.58 21.25 7.37
CA ASP A 314 -5.49 19.99 6.62
C ASP A 314 -6.13 18.82 7.36
N ALA A 315 -5.89 18.70 8.67
CA ALA A 315 -6.58 17.71 9.52
C ALA A 315 -8.11 17.84 9.40
N ARG A 316 -8.64 19.07 9.49
CA ARG A 316 -10.09 19.33 9.38
C ARG A 316 -10.63 19.01 7.99
N GLN A 317 -9.96 19.41 6.90
CA GLN A 317 -10.47 19.15 5.55
C GLN A 317 -10.46 17.65 5.21
N LEU A 318 -9.45 16.90 5.69
CA LEU A 318 -9.39 15.44 5.56
C LEU A 318 -10.50 14.78 6.38
N GLY A 319 -10.72 15.26 7.61
CA GLY A 319 -11.78 14.79 8.49
C GLY A 319 -13.17 14.95 7.87
N LEU A 320 -13.46 16.13 7.33
CA LEU A 320 -14.71 16.44 6.61
C LEU A 320 -14.86 15.61 5.33
N LYS A 321 -13.79 15.44 4.56
CA LYS A 321 -13.78 14.58 3.36
C LYS A 321 -14.15 13.14 3.73
N LEU A 322 -13.55 12.62 4.80
CA LEU A 322 -13.80 11.27 5.25
C LEU A 322 -15.28 11.08 5.61
N ILE A 323 -15.85 11.97 6.44
CA ILE A 323 -17.26 11.88 6.85
C ILE A 323 -18.18 11.93 5.65
N ALA A 324 -18.00 12.89 4.75
CA ALA A 324 -18.82 12.98 3.54
C ALA A 324 -18.85 11.65 2.76
N ASN A 325 -17.70 10.99 2.59
CA ASN A 325 -17.61 9.73 1.87
C ASN A 325 -18.24 8.55 2.63
N VAL A 326 -18.11 8.49 3.95
CA VAL A 326 -18.61 7.35 4.75
C VAL A 326 -20.09 7.48 5.12
N THR A 327 -20.71 8.67 4.99
CA THR A 327 -22.14 8.88 5.29
C THR A 327 -23.05 7.99 4.43
N TYR A 328 -22.76 7.83 3.13
CA TYR A 328 -23.47 6.85 2.29
C TYR A 328 -23.25 5.41 2.81
N GLY A 329 -22.01 5.07 3.16
CA GLY A 329 -21.69 3.74 3.70
C GLY A 329 -22.43 3.41 5.01
N TYR A 330 -22.87 4.42 5.77
CA TYR A 330 -23.70 4.23 6.95
C TYR A 330 -25.10 3.71 6.60
N THR A 331 -25.72 4.22 5.53
CA THR A 331 -27.05 3.77 5.07
C THR A 331 -27.00 2.38 4.41
N ALA A 332 -25.89 2.05 3.73
CA ALA A 332 -25.69 0.79 3.01
C ALA A 332 -25.16 -0.38 3.87
N ALA A 333 -25.01 -0.20 5.19
CA ALA A 333 -24.32 -1.16 6.06
C ALA A 333 -25.18 -2.37 6.46
N ASN A 334 -25.50 -3.26 5.53
CA ASN A 334 -26.46 -4.36 5.77
C ASN A 334 -25.97 -5.42 6.77
N TYR A 335 -24.66 -5.70 6.82
CA TYR A 335 -24.11 -6.75 7.68
C TYR A 335 -23.91 -6.28 9.14
N SER A 336 -23.17 -5.19 9.33
CA SER A 336 -22.77 -4.67 10.65
C SER A 336 -23.22 -3.23 10.88
N GLY A 337 -24.24 -2.75 10.17
CA GLY A 337 -24.79 -1.41 10.32
C GLY A 337 -25.52 -1.22 11.64
N ARG A 338 -25.60 0.03 12.08
CA ARG A 338 -26.36 0.41 13.26
C ARG A 338 -27.76 0.91 12.92
N MET A 339 -27.92 1.63 11.81
CA MET A 339 -29.24 2.06 11.30
C MET A 339 -29.25 1.99 9.76
N PRO A 340 -29.10 0.82 9.13
CA PRO A 340 -29.08 0.73 7.67
C PRO A 340 -30.48 0.93 7.06
N CYS A 341 -30.53 1.43 5.83
CA CYS A 341 -31.75 1.59 5.04
C CYS A 341 -31.43 1.44 3.55
N VAL A 342 -31.85 0.30 2.99
CA VAL A 342 -31.53 -0.11 1.62
C VAL A 342 -32.17 0.81 0.59
N GLU A 343 -33.38 1.30 0.86
CA GLU A 343 -34.12 2.21 -0.02
C GLU A 343 -33.32 3.49 -0.27
N ILE A 344 -32.68 4.04 0.76
CA ILE A 344 -31.84 5.23 0.66
C ILE A 344 -30.52 4.89 -0.04
N ALA A 345 -29.85 3.82 0.37
CA ALA A 345 -28.57 3.41 -0.20
C ALA A 345 -28.68 3.16 -1.71
N ASP A 346 -29.67 2.37 -2.14
CA ASP A 346 -29.89 2.04 -3.54
C ASP A 346 -30.28 3.27 -4.36
N SER A 347 -31.08 4.19 -3.79
CA SER A 347 -31.44 5.44 -4.47
C SER A 347 -30.22 6.31 -4.75
N ILE A 348 -29.29 6.41 -3.79
CA ILE A 348 -28.04 7.17 -3.96
C ILE A 348 -27.18 6.54 -5.07
N VAL A 349 -26.99 5.23 -5.05
CA VAL A 349 -26.16 4.51 -6.04
C VAL A 349 -26.78 4.61 -7.42
N ARG A 350 -28.10 4.35 -7.52
CA ARG A 350 -28.83 4.38 -8.79
C ARG A 350 -28.81 5.76 -9.42
N LYS A 351 -29.04 6.81 -8.62
CA LYS A 351 -28.99 8.18 -9.12
C LYS A 351 -27.57 8.57 -9.56
N GLY A 352 -26.54 8.18 -8.81
CA GLY A 352 -25.15 8.39 -9.21
C GLY A 352 -24.80 7.70 -10.54
N ARG A 353 -25.32 6.47 -10.75
CA ARG A 353 -25.19 5.75 -12.02
C ARG A 353 -25.89 6.47 -13.17
N GLU A 354 -27.14 6.87 -12.99
CA GLU A 354 -27.89 7.63 -14.01
C GLU A 354 -27.17 8.93 -14.38
N THR A 355 -26.64 9.67 -13.40
CA THR A 355 -25.87 10.89 -13.63
C THR A 355 -24.61 10.63 -14.47
N LEU A 356 -23.89 9.52 -14.22
CA LEU A 356 -22.72 9.15 -15.02
C LEU A 356 -23.13 8.73 -16.44
N GLU A 357 -24.19 7.94 -16.60
CA GLU A 357 -24.72 7.51 -17.91
C GLU A 357 -25.15 8.71 -18.76
N ARG A 358 -25.88 9.67 -18.17
CA ARG A 358 -26.25 10.93 -18.84
C ARG A 358 -25.04 11.76 -19.24
N ALA A 359 -24.03 11.85 -18.38
CA ALA A 359 -22.82 12.58 -18.69
C ALA A 359 -22.02 11.94 -19.84
N ILE A 360 -21.96 10.60 -19.88
CA ILE A 360 -21.36 9.86 -21.01
C ILE A 360 -22.12 10.15 -22.30
N GLN A 361 -23.45 10.04 -22.28
CA GLN A 361 -24.29 10.32 -23.45
C GLN A 361 -24.09 11.75 -23.95
N LEU A 362 -24.03 12.74 -23.07
CA LEU A 362 -23.78 14.13 -23.45
C LEU A 362 -22.41 14.32 -24.12
N VAL A 363 -21.36 13.67 -23.58
CA VAL A 363 -20.01 13.73 -24.15
C VAL A 363 -19.95 13.10 -25.53
N GLU A 364 -20.55 11.92 -25.71
CA GLU A 364 -20.47 11.18 -26.98
C GLU A 364 -21.41 11.74 -28.06
N SER A 365 -22.55 12.32 -27.67
CA SER A 365 -23.51 12.91 -28.60
C SER A 365 -23.13 14.30 -29.10
N THR A 366 -22.21 15.00 -28.43
CA THR A 366 -21.81 16.37 -28.82
C THR A 366 -20.72 16.31 -29.90
N PRO A 367 -21.03 16.61 -31.18
CA PRO A 367 -20.09 16.36 -32.28
C PRO A 367 -18.85 17.25 -32.23
N LYS A 368 -18.98 18.44 -31.64
CA LYS A 368 -17.90 19.44 -31.48
C LYS A 368 -16.64 18.87 -30.82
N TRP A 369 -16.79 17.94 -29.87
CA TRP A 369 -15.66 17.41 -29.11
C TRP A 369 -14.99 16.20 -29.76
N GLN A 370 -15.64 15.54 -30.72
CA GLN A 370 -15.17 14.29 -31.35
C GLN A 370 -14.63 13.28 -30.31
N ALA A 371 -15.33 13.20 -29.19
CA ALA A 371 -14.90 12.51 -27.98
C ALA A 371 -15.51 11.11 -27.90
N LYS A 372 -14.75 10.15 -27.36
CA LYS A 372 -15.27 8.81 -27.05
C LYS A 372 -14.97 8.44 -25.60
N VAL A 373 -15.97 7.95 -24.86
CA VAL A 373 -15.73 7.46 -23.51
C VAL A 373 -15.24 6.02 -23.58
N ILE A 374 -14.03 5.79 -23.07
CA ILE A 374 -13.33 4.49 -23.18
C ILE A 374 -13.31 3.71 -21.87
N TYR A 375 -13.59 4.38 -20.75
CA TYR A 375 -13.67 3.76 -19.42
C TYR A 375 -14.44 4.68 -18.46
N GLY A 376 -15.06 4.08 -17.45
CA GLY A 376 -15.73 4.79 -16.37
C GLY A 376 -15.71 3.95 -15.09
N ASP A 377 -15.36 4.58 -13.97
CA ASP A 377 -15.31 3.95 -12.65
C ASP A 377 -16.10 4.79 -11.66
N THR A 378 -17.38 4.43 -11.47
CA THR A 378 -18.34 4.98 -10.49
C THR A 378 -18.60 6.49 -10.57
N ASP A 379 -17.59 7.32 -10.28
CA ASP A 379 -17.62 8.78 -10.27
C ASP A 379 -16.77 9.41 -11.37
N SER A 380 -15.92 8.63 -12.03
CA SER A 380 -15.00 9.10 -13.06
C SER A 380 -15.30 8.57 -14.46
N MET A 381 -14.97 9.36 -15.48
CA MET A 381 -15.02 9.00 -16.90
C MET A 381 -13.71 9.35 -17.60
N PHE A 382 -13.32 8.49 -18.54
CA PHE A 382 -12.11 8.57 -19.32
C PHE A 382 -12.48 8.82 -20.77
N VAL A 383 -12.08 9.98 -21.29
CA VAL A 383 -12.52 10.48 -22.60
C VAL A 383 -11.32 10.53 -23.53
N LEU A 384 -11.35 9.72 -24.59
CA LEU A 384 -10.35 9.71 -25.65
C LEU A 384 -10.57 10.86 -26.61
N LEU A 385 -9.50 11.62 -26.89
CA LEU A 385 -9.46 12.66 -27.92
C LEU A 385 -8.37 12.31 -28.95
N LYS A 386 -8.76 11.97 -30.18
CA LYS A 386 -7.82 11.53 -31.22
C LYS A 386 -7.12 12.70 -31.89
N GLY A 387 -5.80 12.66 -32.03
CA GLY A 387 -5.03 13.65 -32.79
C GLY A 387 -5.03 15.07 -32.19
N VAL A 388 -5.40 15.21 -30.92
CA VAL A 388 -5.52 16.51 -30.25
C VAL A 388 -4.24 16.87 -29.50
N SER A 389 -3.87 18.16 -29.48
CA SER A 389 -2.70 18.63 -28.72
C SER A 389 -2.97 18.69 -27.21
N LYS A 390 -1.91 18.80 -26.40
CA LYS A 390 -2.04 19.00 -24.94
C LYS A 390 -2.91 20.22 -24.63
N ALA A 391 -2.62 21.37 -25.24
CA ALA A 391 -3.37 22.61 -24.99
C ALA A 391 -4.87 22.46 -25.30
N GLU A 392 -5.17 21.82 -26.42
CA GLU A 392 -6.53 21.62 -26.87
C GLU A 392 -7.29 20.60 -26.00
N SER A 393 -6.61 19.54 -25.55
CA SER A 393 -7.20 18.57 -24.62
C SER A 393 -7.63 19.22 -23.30
N PHE A 394 -6.85 20.18 -22.77
CA PHE A 394 -7.22 20.95 -21.58
C PHE A 394 -8.41 21.89 -21.83
N ARG A 395 -8.50 22.48 -23.03
CA ARG A 395 -9.62 23.32 -23.44
C ARG A 395 -10.92 22.51 -23.49
N ILE A 396 -10.92 21.40 -24.21
CA ILE A 396 -12.05 20.48 -24.35
C ILE A 396 -12.46 19.91 -22.99
N GLY A 397 -11.51 19.48 -22.15
CA GLY A 397 -11.81 18.97 -20.82
C GLY A 397 -12.52 19.99 -19.92
N ARG A 398 -12.16 21.28 -20.02
CA ARG A 398 -12.87 22.36 -19.31
C ARG A 398 -14.27 22.59 -19.87
N GLU A 399 -14.43 22.59 -21.19
CA GLU A 399 -15.75 22.73 -21.84
C GLU A 399 -16.71 21.61 -21.40
N ILE A 400 -16.27 20.34 -21.49
CA ILE A 400 -17.06 19.18 -21.05
C ILE A 400 -17.45 19.33 -19.58
N SER A 401 -16.49 19.68 -18.72
CA SER A 401 -16.79 19.83 -17.29
C SER A 401 -17.85 20.90 -17.01
N LYS A 402 -17.86 21.99 -17.77
CA LYS A 402 -18.83 23.08 -17.65
C LYS A 402 -20.20 22.65 -18.16
N ALA A 403 -20.26 22.01 -19.33
CA ALA A 403 -21.50 21.54 -19.93
C ALA A 403 -22.19 20.48 -19.06
N VAL A 404 -21.47 19.44 -18.62
CA VAL A 404 -22.03 18.41 -17.74
C VAL A 404 -22.46 18.98 -16.40
N THR A 405 -21.69 19.92 -15.82
CA THR A 405 -22.10 20.58 -14.57
C THR A 405 -23.38 21.39 -14.74
N ALA A 406 -23.59 22.03 -15.89
CA ALA A 406 -24.80 22.81 -16.17
C ALA A 406 -26.05 21.95 -16.37
N ASP A 407 -25.90 20.71 -16.86
CA ASP A 407 -27.01 19.74 -17.02
C ASP A 407 -27.48 19.13 -15.69
N ASN A 408 -26.77 19.37 -14.59
CA ASN A 408 -27.05 18.73 -13.30
C ASN A 408 -27.52 19.73 -12.22
N PRO A 409 -28.38 19.28 -11.28
CA PRO A 409 -28.81 20.11 -10.16
C PRO A 409 -27.63 20.46 -9.23
N LYS A 410 -27.70 21.61 -8.56
CA LYS A 410 -26.72 21.97 -7.53
C LYS A 410 -26.84 21.00 -6.34
N PRO A 411 -25.73 20.57 -5.69
CA PRO A 411 -24.33 20.97 -5.89
C PRO A 411 -23.52 20.03 -6.80
N VAL A 412 -24.17 19.22 -7.65
CA VAL A 412 -23.50 18.22 -8.49
C VAL A 412 -22.58 18.90 -9.49
N LYS A 413 -21.29 18.58 -9.43
CA LYS A 413 -20.27 19.23 -10.27
C LYS A 413 -19.27 18.23 -10.80
N LEU A 414 -19.07 18.25 -12.12
CA LEU A 414 -18.01 17.51 -12.78
C LEU A 414 -16.71 18.32 -12.74
N LYS A 415 -15.61 17.68 -12.35
CA LYS A 415 -14.29 18.30 -12.33
C LYS A 415 -13.37 17.64 -13.33
N PHE A 416 -12.80 18.45 -14.23
CA PHE A 416 -11.65 18.04 -15.02
C PHE A 416 -10.41 17.95 -14.12
N LYS A 417 -9.80 16.76 -14.04
CA LYS A 417 -8.67 16.51 -13.15
C LYS A 417 -7.32 16.60 -13.84
N LYS A 418 -7.18 15.92 -14.98
CA LYS A 418 -5.91 15.69 -15.66
C LYS A 418 -6.10 15.12 -17.05
N VAL A 419 -5.02 15.08 -17.80
CA VAL A 419 -4.90 14.42 -19.11
C VAL A 419 -3.80 13.37 -19.03
N TYR A 420 -4.07 12.14 -19.46
CA TYR A 420 -3.01 11.20 -19.78
C TYR A 420 -2.53 11.44 -21.21
N SER A 421 -1.24 11.67 -21.42
CA SER A 421 -0.65 11.77 -22.76
C SER A 421 -0.35 10.40 -23.37
N SER A 422 -0.03 9.42 -22.53
CA SER A 422 0.09 8.02 -22.90
C SER A 422 -0.33 7.19 -21.71
N CYS A 423 -1.25 6.25 -21.92
CA CYS A 423 -1.73 5.39 -20.86
C CYS A 423 -2.06 3.99 -21.38
N ILE A 424 -2.09 3.05 -20.44
CA ILE A 424 -2.50 1.68 -20.67
C ILE A 424 -3.68 1.38 -19.76
N LEU A 425 -4.76 0.90 -20.37
CA LEU A 425 -5.91 0.37 -19.65
C LEU A 425 -5.86 -1.15 -19.75
N GLN A 426 -5.69 -1.85 -18.63
CA GLN A 426 -5.62 -3.32 -18.64
C GLN A 426 -7.00 -3.93 -18.42
N THR A 427 -7.58 -3.66 -17.26
CA THR A 427 -8.89 -4.18 -16.82
C THR A 427 -9.49 -3.17 -15.84
N LYS A 428 -10.72 -3.41 -15.37
CA LYS A 428 -11.36 -2.61 -14.33
C LYS A 428 -10.40 -2.34 -13.16
N LYS A 429 -10.27 -1.05 -12.81
CA LYS A 429 -9.40 -0.55 -11.73
C LYS A 429 -7.90 -0.85 -11.89
N ARG A 430 -7.45 -1.20 -13.11
CA ARG A 430 -6.04 -1.48 -13.43
C ARG A 430 -5.59 -0.68 -14.65
N TYR A 431 -4.89 0.41 -14.41
CA TYR A 431 -4.38 1.29 -15.46
C TYR A 431 -3.14 2.07 -15.00
N ALA A 432 -2.35 2.54 -15.95
CA ALA A 432 -1.22 3.42 -15.69
C ALA A 432 -0.99 4.39 -16.84
N GLY A 433 -0.40 5.55 -16.57
CA GLY A 433 -0.14 6.53 -17.62
C GLY A 433 0.72 7.70 -17.15
N PHE A 434 1.22 8.45 -18.12
CA PHE A 434 1.83 9.75 -17.91
C PHE A 434 0.75 10.83 -17.88
N MET A 435 0.61 11.49 -16.74
CA MET A 435 -0.42 12.50 -16.51
C MET A 435 0.14 13.91 -16.45
N TYR A 436 -0.65 14.85 -16.97
CA TYR A 436 -0.51 16.29 -16.80
C TYR A 436 -1.71 16.82 -16.02
N GLU A 437 -1.45 17.51 -14.91
CA GLU A 437 -2.51 18.15 -14.10
C GLU A 437 -2.76 19.60 -14.52
N THR A 438 -1.73 20.28 -15.03
CA THR A 438 -1.80 21.65 -15.53
C THR A 438 -1.21 21.77 -16.93
N LEU A 439 -1.56 22.85 -17.63
CA LEU A 439 -1.04 23.13 -18.96
C LEU A 439 0.46 23.45 -18.92
N ASP A 440 0.88 24.19 -17.89
CA ASP A 440 2.25 24.69 -17.70
C ASP A 440 3.24 23.61 -17.26
N GLN A 441 2.74 22.43 -16.87
CA GLN A 441 3.56 21.29 -16.51
C GLN A 441 4.33 20.78 -17.75
N SER A 442 5.66 20.85 -17.69
CA SER A 442 6.57 20.39 -18.75
C SER A 442 6.70 18.87 -18.77
N GLU A 443 7.09 18.29 -17.63
CA GLU A 443 7.34 16.85 -17.47
C GLU A 443 6.09 16.11 -16.95
N PRO A 444 5.73 14.96 -17.53
CA PRO A 444 4.59 14.19 -17.06
C PRO A 444 4.90 13.49 -15.72
N VAL A 445 3.86 13.27 -14.92
CA VAL A 445 3.96 12.43 -13.72
C VAL A 445 3.44 11.03 -14.04
N PHE A 446 4.21 9.99 -13.68
CA PHE A 446 3.74 8.62 -13.79
C PHE A 446 2.71 8.32 -12.70
N GLU A 447 1.52 7.88 -13.10
CA GLU A 447 0.51 7.39 -12.17
C GLU A 447 0.11 5.97 -12.53
N ALA A 448 -0.06 5.14 -11.51
CA ALA A 448 -0.54 3.77 -11.62
C ALA A 448 -1.67 3.51 -10.62
N LYS A 449 -2.67 2.74 -11.04
CA LYS A 449 -3.79 2.27 -10.22
C LYS A 449 -3.95 0.77 -10.39
N GLY A 450 -3.97 0.03 -9.29
CA GLY A 450 -4.27 -1.41 -9.23
C GLY A 450 -3.24 -2.37 -9.86
N ILE A 451 -2.31 -1.87 -10.68
CA ILE A 451 -1.21 -2.65 -11.25
C ILE A 451 -0.08 -2.87 -10.23
N GLU A 452 0.86 -3.74 -10.56
CA GLU A 452 1.87 -4.30 -9.65
C GLU A 452 2.89 -3.28 -9.14
N THR A 453 2.96 -2.10 -9.75
CA THR A 453 3.83 -1.01 -9.28
C THR A 453 3.39 -0.45 -7.93
N VAL A 454 2.10 -0.52 -7.59
CA VAL A 454 1.52 0.04 -6.35
C VAL A 454 1.02 -1.03 -5.37
N ARG A 455 1.08 -2.31 -5.76
CA ARG A 455 0.68 -3.41 -4.88
C ARG A 455 1.82 -3.85 -3.97
N ARG A 456 1.46 -4.34 -2.78
CA ARG A 456 2.41 -4.77 -1.72
C ARG A 456 2.50 -6.28 -1.54
N ASP A 457 1.87 -7.06 -2.42
CA ASP A 457 1.88 -8.52 -2.40
C ASP A 457 3.04 -9.12 -3.21
N ASN A 458 3.68 -8.31 -4.06
CA ASN A 458 4.82 -8.72 -4.88
C ASN A 458 6.14 -8.23 -4.29
N CYS A 459 7.25 -8.81 -4.74
CA CYS A 459 8.58 -8.31 -4.35
C CYS A 459 8.90 -6.98 -5.07
N PRO A 460 9.68 -6.06 -4.44
CA PRO A 460 9.99 -4.75 -5.01
C PRO A 460 10.59 -4.76 -6.42
N ALA A 461 11.32 -5.82 -6.79
CA ALA A 461 11.86 -5.99 -8.15
C ALA A 461 10.76 -5.93 -9.22
N VAL A 462 9.59 -6.53 -8.99
CA VAL A 462 8.47 -6.52 -9.95
C VAL A 462 8.00 -5.08 -10.19
N SER A 463 7.77 -4.34 -9.10
CA SER A 463 7.28 -2.96 -9.17
C SER A 463 8.30 -2.05 -9.87
N LYS A 464 9.59 -2.14 -9.51
CA LYS A 464 10.67 -1.34 -10.12
C LYS A 464 10.85 -1.62 -11.62
N ILE A 465 10.90 -2.89 -12.00
CA ILE A 465 11.11 -3.30 -13.39
C ILE A 465 9.89 -2.92 -14.25
N LEU A 466 8.67 -3.17 -13.76
CA LEU A 466 7.45 -2.80 -14.48
C LEU A 466 7.33 -1.28 -14.65
N GLU A 467 7.54 -0.51 -13.59
CA GLU A 467 7.47 0.95 -13.64
C GLU A 467 8.50 1.53 -14.63
N LYS A 468 9.75 1.07 -14.57
CA LYS A 468 10.78 1.54 -15.51
C LYS A 468 10.47 1.13 -16.95
N SER A 469 9.93 -0.07 -17.17
CA SER A 469 9.52 -0.54 -18.50
C SER A 469 8.39 0.30 -19.08
N LEU A 470 7.36 0.62 -18.28
CA LEU A 470 6.26 1.49 -18.70
C LEU A 470 6.71 2.92 -18.94
N LYS A 471 7.58 3.47 -18.08
CA LYS A 471 8.18 4.80 -18.28
C LYS A 471 8.98 4.87 -19.59
N LEU A 472 9.82 3.86 -19.86
CA LEU A 472 10.56 3.76 -21.12
C LEU A 472 9.62 3.70 -22.32
N LEU A 473 8.58 2.86 -22.26
CA LEU A 473 7.58 2.75 -23.32
C LEU A 473 6.87 4.10 -23.56
N PHE A 474 6.38 4.76 -22.52
CA PHE A 474 5.62 6.00 -22.66
C PHE A 474 6.48 7.18 -23.12
N SER A 475 7.76 7.22 -22.73
CA SER A 475 8.68 8.29 -23.16
C SER A 475 9.18 8.09 -24.59
N THR A 476 9.58 6.88 -24.96
CA THR A 476 10.28 6.61 -26.23
C THR A 476 9.37 6.05 -27.32
N LYS A 477 8.25 5.45 -26.95
CA LYS A 477 7.37 4.66 -27.83
C LYS A 477 8.09 3.51 -28.55
N ASP A 478 9.28 3.12 -28.09
CA ASP A 478 10.09 2.05 -28.67
C ASP A 478 10.12 0.81 -27.77
N VAL A 479 9.51 -0.27 -28.25
CA VAL A 479 9.47 -1.57 -27.57
C VAL A 479 10.86 -2.24 -27.54
N SER A 480 11.75 -1.92 -28.47
CA SER A 480 13.10 -2.49 -28.56
C SER A 480 13.96 -2.10 -27.37
N LEU A 481 13.87 -0.84 -26.93
CA LEU A 481 14.54 -0.35 -25.72
C LEU A 481 14.01 -1.04 -24.47
N VAL A 482 12.69 -1.27 -24.41
CA VAL A 482 12.08 -2.03 -23.30
C VAL A 482 12.58 -3.47 -23.29
N LYS A 483 12.63 -4.14 -24.45
CA LYS A 483 13.16 -5.50 -24.61
C LYS A 483 14.60 -5.59 -24.10
N SER A 484 15.48 -4.70 -24.57
CA SER A 484 16.88 -4.64 -24.14
C SER A 484 17.00 -4.44 -22.62
N TYR A 485 16.20 -3.53 -22.05
CA TYR A 485 16.16 -3.33 -20.60
C TYR A 485 15.72 -4.59 -19.85
N VAL A 486 14.60 -5.22 -20.24
CA VAL A 486 14.07 -6.44 -19.58
C VAL A 486 15.06 -7.60 -19.68
N GLN A 487 15.67 -7.81 -20.84
CA GLN A 487 16.71 -8.82 -21.05
C GLN A 487 17.93 -8.57 -20.15
N SER A 488 18.39 -7.32 -20.06
CA SER A 488 19.47 -6.93 -19.14
C SER A 488 19.12 -7.23 -17.67
N GLN A 489 17.89 -6.95 -17.23
CA GLN A 489 17.46 -7.27 -15.87
C GLN A 489 17.40 -8.79 -15.64
N CYS A 490 16.86 -9.56 -16.58
CA CYS A 490 16.82 -11.02 -16.47
C CYS A 490 18.23 -11.60 -16.34
N THR A 491 19.19 -11.13 -17.15
CA THR A 491 20.60 -11.55 -17.09
C THR A 491 21.23 -11.18 -15.73
N LYS A 492 20.96 -10.00 -15.18
CA LYS A 492 21.45 -9.62 -13.84
C LYS A 492 20.91 -10.53 -12.74
N ILE A 493 19.63 -10.91 -12.82
CA ILE A 493 18.96 -11.80 -11.86
C ILE A 493 19.51 -13.23 -11.96
N LEU A 494 19.71 -13.75 -13.17
CA LEU A 494 20.34 -15.05 -13.40
C LEU A 494 21.77 -15.10 -12.85
N ASN A 495 22.52 -14.02 -13.03
CA ASN A 495 23.90 -13.90 -12.54
C ASN A 495 24.01 -13.56 -11.05
N GLY A 496 22.90 -13.39 -10.32
CA GLY A 496 22.89 -13.03 -8.90
C GLY A 496 23.53 -11.65 -8.62
N ARG A 497 23.56 -10.74 -9.60
CA ARG A 497 24.09 -9.37 -9.46
C ARG A 497 22.99 -8.37 -9.11
N VAL A 498 22.11 -8.75 -8.18
CA VAL A 498 20.95 -7.96 -7.79
C VAL A 498 20.85 -7.85 -6.27
N PRO A 499 20.35 -6.72 -5.73
CA PRO A 499 20.15 -6.56 -4.29
C PRO A 499 19.10 -7.55 -3.78
N THR A 500 19.44 -8.36 -2.77
CA THR A 500 18.51 -9.33 -2.16
C THR A 500 17.26 -8.66 -1.60
N SER A 501 17.37 -7.42 -1.09
CA SER A 501 16.26 -6.64 -0.56
C SER A 501 15.10 -6.49 -1.56
N ASP A 502 15.37 -6.50 -2.86
CA ASP A 502 14.36 -6.33 -3.90
C ASP A 502 13.55 -7.62 -4.18
N PHE A 503 13.96 -8.74 -3.61
CA PHE A 503 13.36 -10.07 -3.78
C PHE A 503 12.61 -10.55 -2.53
N VAL A 504 12.54 -9.71 -1.49
CA VAL A 504 11.81 -9.99 -0.25
C VAL A 504 10.32 -9.78 -0.47
N PHE A 505 9.53 -10.82 -0.19
CA PHE A 505 8.07 -10.72 -0.05
C PHE A 505 7.72 -10.34 1.38
N ALA A 506 6.54 -9.75 1.57
CA ALA A 506 6.03 -9.44 2.90
C ALA A 506 4.51 -9.67 2.96
N LYS A 507 4.07 -10.66 3.75
CA LYS A 507 2.65 -11.05 3.85
C LYS A 507 2.12 -10.89 5.27
N GLU A 508 0.89 -10.41 5.39
CA GLU A 508 0.27 -10.20 6.71
C GLU A 508 -0.16 -11.52 7.35
N GLN A 509 0.23 -11.73 8.60
CA GLN A 509 -0.25 -12.81 9.44
C GLN A 509 -1.69 -12.54 9.88
N LYS A 510 -2.59 -13.49 9.65
CA LYS A 510 -4.03 -13.34 9.92
C LYS A 510 -4.52 -14.05 11.18
N THR A 511 -3.77 -15.04 11.67
CA THR A 511 -4.15 -15.92 12.77
C THR A 511 -3.28 -15.69 14.00
N LEU A 512 -3.90 -15.78 15.17
CA LEU A 512 -3.23 -15.81 16.46
C LEU A 512 -2.64 -17.22 16.64
N LEU A 513 -1.34 -17.34 16.83
CA LEU A 513 -0.75 -18.48 17.51
C LEU A 513 -0.02 -17.91 18.75
N ASP A 514 0.10 -18.72 19.79
CA ASP A 514 0.42 -18.28 21.14
C ASP A 514 1.81 -18.78 21.59
N ARG A 515 2.88 -18.30 20.93
CA ARG A 515 4.28 -18.54 21.37
C ARG A 515 5.13 -17.26 21.31
N GLN A 516 6.15 -17.18 22.19
CA GLN A 516 6.93 -15.97 22.51
C GLN A 516 7.76 -15.34 21.37
N ALA A 517 7.84 -15.97 20.19
CA ALA A 517 8.59 -15.47 19.03
C ALA A 517 7.72 -15.38 17.76
N GLU A 518 6.40 -15.38 17.91
CA GLU A 518 5.49 -15.37 16.77
C GLU A 518 5.08 -13.95 16.36
N PRO A 519 4.85 -13.71 15.06
CA PRO A 519 4.45 -12.40 14.57
C PRO A 519 3.07 -12.01 15.09
N LEU A 520 2.90 -10.72 15.40
CA LEU A 520 1.64 -10.18 15.87
C LEU A 520 0.55 -10.29 14.79
N VAL A 521 -0.72 -10.30 15.18
CA VAL A 521 -1.83 -10.28 14.21
C VAL A 521 -1.75 -9.01 13.36
N GLY A 522 -1.70 -9.21 12.04
CA GLY A 522 -1.51 -8.16 11.06
C GLY A 522 -0.05 -7.73 10.87
N GLU A 523 0.91 -8.33 11.55
CA GLU A 523 2.32 -8.14 11.24
C GLU A 523 2.65 -8.69 9.85
N ARG A 524 3.54 -7.99 9.14
CA ARG A 524 4.03 -8.43 7.83
C ARG A 524 5.28 -9.26 8.01
N VAL A 525 5.17 -10.55 7.71
CA VAL A 525 6.28 -11.50 7.81
C VAL A 525 7.07 -11.48 6.50
N PRO A 526 8.36 -11.11 6.53
CA PRO A 526 9.20 -11.09 5.35
C PRO A 526 9.72 -12.50 5.02
N TYR A 527 9.80 -12.85 3.74
CA TYR A 527 10.36 -14.14 3.30
C TYR A 527 10.94 -14.07 1.88
N VAL A 528 11.78 -15.06 1.54
CA VAL A 528 12.36 -15.24 0.20
C VAL A 528 12.12 -16.66 -0.32
N ILE A 529 12.22 -16.83 -1.64
CA ILE A 529 12.05 -18.14 -2.29
C ILE A 529 13.40 -18.59 -2.85
N VAL A 530 13.85 -19.75 -2.39
CA VAL A 530 15.17 -20.31 -2.73
C VAL A 530 15.05 -21.49 -3.69
N TYR A 531 16.17 -21.88 -4.32
CA TYR A 531 16.22 -23.11 -5.09
C TYR A 531 16.02 -24.34 -4.18
N GLY A 532 15.38 -25.37 -4.73
CA GLY A 532 15.27 -26.68 -4.12
C GLY A 532 15.08 -27.76 -5.19
N PRO A 533 15.01 -29.04 -4.78
CA PRO A 533 14.75 -30.16 -5.69
C PRO A 533 13.55 -29.93 -6.62
N PRO A 534 13.61 -30.43 -7.88
CA PRO A 534 12.50 -30.32 -8.81
C PRO A 534 11.25 -31.04 -8.25
N GLY A 535 10.06 -30.49 -8.52
CA GLY A 535 8.79 -31.06 -8.10
C GLY A 535 8.35 -30.70 -6.67
N LEU A 536 9.18 -30.02 -5.87
CA LEU A 536 8.76 -29.59 -4.53
C LEU A 536 7.70 -28.48 -4.58
N PRO A 537 6.72 -28.51 -3.65
CA PRO A 537 5.74 -27.44 -3.54
C PRO A 537 6.43 -26.14 -3.09
N LEU A 538 5.94 -25.01 -3.61
CA LEU A 538 6.54 -23.68 -3.40
C LEU A 538 6.74 -23.34 -1.92
N ILE A 539 5.80 -23.77 -1.06
CA ILE A 539 5.84 -23.50 0.38
C ILE A 539 7.10 -24.08 1.06
N GLN A 540 7.62 -25.21 0.57
CA GLN A 540 8.84 -25.82 1.08
C GLN A 540 10.12 -25.10 0.61
N LEU A 541 10.00 -24.21 -0.38
CA LEU A 541 11.08 -23.36 -0.88
C LEU A 541 11.11 -21.98 -0.21
N VAL A 542 10.13 -21.69 0.66
CA VAL A 542 10.07 -20.44 1.42
C VAL A 542 11.06 -20.49 2.58
N ARG A 543 11.86 -19.44 2.73
CA ARG A 543 12.82 -19.29 3.85
C ARG A 543 12.68 -17.93 4.49
N SER A 544 12.93 -17.88 5.80
CA SER A 544 13.04 -16.63 6.53
C SER A 544 14.28 -15.87 6.06
N LEU A 545 14.31 -14.55 6.31
CA LEU A 545 15.47 -13.74 5.98
C LEU A 545 16.66 -14.07 6.89
N GLU A 546 16.42 -14.47 8.13
CA GLU A 546 17.45 -14.86 9.08
C GLU A 546 18.18 -16.13 8.60
N ASP A 547 17.43 -17.16 8.21
CA ASP A 547 18.00 -18.40 7.64
C ASP A 547 18.78 -18.14 6.34
N PHE A 548 18.30 -17.19 5.53
CA PHE A 548 18.95 -16.84 4.27
C PHE A 548 20.26 -16.05 4.48
N THR A 549 20.30 -15.19 5.50
CA THR A 549 21.42 -14.26 5.74
C THR A 549 22.50 -14.82 6.66
N THR A 550 22.23 -15.95 7.33
CA THR A 550 23.22 -16.63 8.18
C THR A 550 24.48 -17.00 7.39
N ALA A 551 25.66 -16.80 7.98
CA ALA A 551 26.96 -16.99 7.33
C ALA A 551 27.18 -18.43 6.79
N SER A 552 26.58 -19.43 7.43
CA SER A 552 26.61 -20.85 7.03
C SER A 552 25.65 -21.22 5.89
N SER A 553 24.83 -20.28 5.41
CA SER A 553 23.76 -20.56 4.45
C SER A 553 24.29 -20.61 2.99
N SER A 554 24.23 -21.80 2.38
CA SER A 554 24.48 -22.01 0.94
C SER A 554 23.25 -21.74 0.06
N LEU A 555 22.19 -21.16 0.62
CA LEU A 555 20.93 -20.93 -0.08
C LEU A 555 21.09 -19.84 -1.15
N ARG A 556 20.45 -20.05 -2.30
CA ARG A 556 20.42 -19.11 -3.43
C ARG A 556 18.98 -18.81 -3.82
N LEU A 557 18.70 -17.56 -4.17
CA LEU A 557 17.39 -17.15 -4.67
C LEU A 557 17.04 -17.92 -5.93
N ASN A 558 15.79 -18.37 -6.03
CA ASN A 558 15.29 -19.05 -7.22
C ASN A 558 15.05 -18.06 -8.37
N SER A 559 16.12 -17.67 -9.07
CA SER A 559 16.07 -16.70 -10.17
C SER A 559 15.02 -17.06 -11.22
N ASN A 560 14.87 -18.34 -11.56
CA ASN A 560 13.87 -18.80 -12.52
C ASN A 560 12.45 -18.50 -12.03
N TYR A 561 12.13 -18.85 -10.78
CA TYR A 561 10.81 -18.54 -10.19
C TYR A 561 10.51 -17.04 -10.23
N TYR A 562 11.44 -16.18 -9.79
CA TYR A 562 11.20 -14.73 -9.77
C TYR A 562 11.02 -14.16 -11.18
N ILE A 563 11.78 -14.63 -12.17
CA ILE A 563 11.62 -14.17 -13.55
C ILE A 563 10.28 -14.66 -14.11
N THR A 564 10.04 -15.97 -14.12
CA THR A 564 8.93 -16.59 -14.86
C THR A 564 7.58 -16.49 -14.16
N LYS A 565 7.55 -16.47 -12.82
CA LYS A 565 6.30 -16.46 -12.04
C LYS A 565 5.95 -15.10 -11.45
N GLN A 566 6.89 -14.15 -11.38
CA GLN A 566 6.65 -12.83 -10.77
C GLN A 566 6.81 -11.69 -11.76
N ILE A 567 8.00 -11.53 -12.36
CA ILE A 567 8.33 -10.37 -13.20
C ILE A 567 7.64 -10.44 -14.56
N LEU A 568 7.85 -11.53 -15.31
CA LEU A 568 7.32 -11.67 -16.67
C LEU A 568 5.78 -11.65 -16.74
N PRO A 569 5.02 -12.29 -15.82
CA PRO A 569 3.55 -12.19 -15.84
C PRO A 569 3.03 -10.76 -15.63
N ALA A 570 3.72 -9.94 -14.84
CA ALA A 570 3.35 -8.54 -14.62
C ALA A 570 3.60 -7.68 -15.87
N LEU A 571 4.75 -7.90 -16.53
CA LEU A 571 5.07 -7.26 -17.81
C LEU A 571 4.10 -7.74 -18.91
N SER A 572 3.88 -9.05 -19.03
CA SER A 572 3.02 -9.66 -20.05
C SER A 572 1.62 -9.06 -20.06
N ARG A 573 0.99 -8.83 -18.89
CA ARG A 573 -0.34 -8.17 -18.83
C ARG A 573 -0.39 -6.75 -19.39
N SER A 574 0.75 -6.06 -19.46
CA SER A 574 0.85 -4.75 -20.09
C SER A 574 1.22 -4.88 -21.57
N PHE A 575 2.26 -5.64 -21.88
CA PHE A 575 2.82 -5.69 -23.23
C PHE A 575 2.04 -6.62 -24.18
N SER A 576 1.24 -7.56 -23.68
CA SER A 576 0.33 -8.36 -24.51
C SER A 576 -0.72 -7.49 -25.21
N LEU A 577 -1.07 -6.34 -24.62
CA LEU A 577 -1.97 -5.35 -25.23
C LEU A 577 -1.35 -4.67 -26.46
N LEU A 578 -0.05 -4.85 -26.68
CA LEU A 578 0.70 -4.43 -27.87
C LEU A 578 1.00 -5.60 -28.82
N GLY A 579 0.48 -6.81 -28.53
CA GLY A 579 0.83 -8.02 -29.29
C GLY A 579 2.24 -8.55 -29.00
N VAL A 580 2.87 -8.12 -27.90
CA VAL A 580 4.25 -8.48 -27.56
C VAL A 580 4.28 -9.60 -26.54
N ASP A 581 4.96 -10.71 -26.89
CA ASP A 581 5.25 -11.79 -25.94
C ASP A 581 6.60 -11.57 -25.22
N VAL A 582 6.50 -11.14 -23.96
CA VAL A 582 7.63 -10.88 -23.07
C VAL A 582 8.34 -12.17 -22.66
N PHE A 583 7.66 -13.32 -22.66
CA PHE A 583 8.29 -14.61 -22.32
C PHE A 583 9.28 -15.02 -23.39
N GLN A 584 8.96 -14.77 -24.66
CA GLN A 584 9.86 -15.01 -25.78
C GLN A 584 11.20 -14.28 -25.60
N TRP A 585 11.19 -13.04 -25.09
CA TRP A 585 12.40 -12.27 -24.83
C TRP A 585 13.35 -12.96 -23.83
N TYR A 586 12.78 -13.66 -22.85
CA TYR A 586 13.54 -14.46 -21.89
C TYR A 586 14.04 -15.77 -22.50
N HIS A 587 13.23 -16.44 -23.33
CA HIS A 587 13.64 -17.67 -24.02
C HIS A 587 14.81 -17.46 -24.99
N TYR A 588 14.92 -16.29 -25.61
CA TYR A 588 16.04 -15.93 -26.49
C TYR A 588 17.34 -15.60 -25.75
N LEU A 589 17.35 -15.53 -24.42
CA LEU A 589 18.58 -15.30 -23.68
C LEU A 589 19.48 -16.55 -23.75
N PRO A 590 20.80 -16.39 -23.99
CA PRO A 590 21.73 -17.51 -23.97
C PRO A 590 21.73 -18.15 -22.58
N ARG A 591 21.40 -19.45 -22.51
CA ARG A 591 21.48 -20.21 -21.26
C ARG A 591 22.94 -20.57 -21.00
N SER A 592 23.47 -20.18 -19.85
CA SER A 592 24.84 -20.55 -19.46
C SER A 592 24.90 -22.06 -19.20
N GLN A 593 25.74 -22.78 -19.96
CA GLN A 593 26.05 -24.19 -19.72
C GLN A 593 27.03 -24.28 -18.54
N MET A 594 26.69 -25.09 -17.54
CA MET A 594 27.54 -25.39 -16.37
C MET A 594 28.16 -26.77 -16.56
N LEU A 595 29.49 -26.90 -16.44
CA LEU A 595 30.20 -28.19 -16.48
C LEU A 595 30.43 -28.74 -15.06
N PRO A 596 30.49 -30.06 -14.86
CA PRO A 596 30.86 -30.65 -13.57
C PRO A 596 32.25 -30.19 -13.11
N SER A 597 32.41 -29.84 -11.83
CA SER A 597 33.65 -29.45 -11.16
C SER A 597 34.30 -30.65 -10.47
N VAL A 598 35.58 -30.90 -10.75
CA VAL A 598 36.34 -32.06 -10.25
C VAL A 598 37.00 -31.82 -8.88
N VAL A 599 36.75 -30.67 -8.22
CA VAL A 599 37.47 -30.34 -6.96
C VAL A 599 36.82 -31.03 -5.75
N GLY A 600 37.45 -32.10 -5.27
CA GLY A 600 37.13 -32.82 -4.03
C GLY A 600 37.72 -32.12 -2.80
N GLY A 601 36.97 -32.09 -1.68
CA GLY A 601 37.49 -31.64 -0.39
C GLY A 601 36.60 -30.67 0.41
N ALA A 602 35.31 -30.96 0.59
CA ALA A 602 34.48 -30.50 1.72
C ALA A 602 33.13 -31.23 1.66
N LYS A 603 32.43 -31.44 2.79
CA LYS A 603 31.05 -31.95 2.79
C LYS A 603 30.13 -30.96 2.06
N LYS A 604 29.87 -31.22 0.78
CA LYS A 604 29.07 -30.39 -0.13
C LYS A 604 27.60 -30.78 -0.05
N GLY A 605 26.73 -29.83 0.29
CA GLY A 605 25.30 -30.07 0.53
C GLY A 605 24.37 -29.94 -0.69
N THR A 606 24.83 -29.41 -1.83
CA THR A 606 23.98 -29.26 -3.04
C THR A 606 24.71 -29.64 -4.33
N ILE A 607 23.98 -30.22 -5.30
CA ILE A 607 24.48 -30.66 -6.62
C ILE A 607 25.22 -29.53 -7.36
N SER A 608 24.79 -28.28 -7.22
CA SER A 608 25.46 -27.11 -7.84
C SER A 608 26.90 -26.86 -7.37
N GLN A 609 27.31 -27.40 -6.21
CA GLN A 609 28.69 -27.31 -5.72
C GLN A 609 29.64 -28.31 -6.42
N TYR A 610 29.06 -29.19 -7.25
CA TYR A 610 29.74 -30.11 -8.15
C TYR A 610 29.77 -29.57 -9.58
N PHE A 611 29.42 -28.31 -9.84
CA PHE A 611 29.51 -27.69 -11.17
C PHE A 611 30.28 -26.36 -11.07
N ALA A 612 31.28 -26.16 -11.94
CA ALA A 612 32.07 -24.94 -12.02
C ALA A 612 31.74 -24.20 -13.33
N SER A 613 31.85 -22.87 -13.32
CA SER A 613 31.63 -22.11 -14.55
C SER A 613 32.78 -22.41 -15.52
N ALA A 614 32.45 -23.04 -16.65
CA ALA A 614 33.40 -23.37 -17.70
C ALA A 614 33.78 -22.15 -18.54
N HIS A 615 34.10 -21.01 -17.91
CA HIS A 615 34.32 -19.74 -18.61
C HIS A 615 35.65 -19.13 -18.17
N CYS A 616 36.39 -18.57 -19.13
CA CYS A 616 37.62 -17.84 -18.90
C CYS A 616 37.32 -16.62 -18.02
N VAL A 617 38.06 -16.46 -16.93
CA VAL A 617 37.84 -15.35 -15.96
C VAL A 617 38.09 -13.97 -16.59
N ILE A 618 38.86 -13.91 -17.69
CA ILE A 618 39.24 -12.66 -18.36
C ILE A 618 38.27 -12.29 -19.49
N CYS A 619 38.06 -13.17 -20.46
CA CYS A 619 37.26 -12.88 -21.66
C CYS A 619 35.89 -13.56 -21.69
N GLY A 620 35.59 -14.45 -20.73
CA GLY A 620 34.30 -15.14 -20.64
C GLY A 620 34.06 -16.23 -21.69
N THR A 621 35.04 -16.58 -22.53
CA THR A 621 34.91 -17.71 -23.47
C THR A 621 34.90 -19.04 -22.73
N ILE A 622 34.23 -20.04 -23.29
CA ILE A 622 34.12 -21.34 -22.63
C ILE A 622 35.51 -22.01 -22.58
N THR A 623 35.94 -22.44 -21.39
CA THR A 623 37.22 -23.12 -21.18
C THR A 623 37.08 -24.23 -20.13
N SER A 624 37.73 -25.35 -20.38
CA SER A 624 37.88 -26.49 -19.45
C SER A 624 39.24 -26.53 -18.75
N GLU A 625 40.11 -25.55 -19.02
CA GLU A 625 41.45 -25.47 -18.46
C GLU A 625 41.45 -25.14 -16.96
N THR A 626 42.43 -25.67 -16.23
CA THR A 626 42.77 -25.28 -14.86
C THR A 626 44.20 -24.70 -14.83
N PRO A 627 44.39 -23.43 -14.45
CA PRO A 627 43.39 -22.43 -14.06
C PRO A 627 42.43 -22.03 -15.20
N PRO A 628 41.21 -21.50 -14.90
CA PRO A 628 40.15 -21.19 -15.86
C PRO A 628 40.46 -19.93 -16.71
N ILE A 629 41.50 -20.04 -17.54
CA ILE A 629 41.98 -19.02 -18.47
C ILE A 629 42.06 -19.69 -19.84
N CYS A 630 41.51 -19.08 -20.88
CA CYS A 630 41.58 -19.65 -22.23
C CYS A 630 43.00 -19.52 -22.82
N PRO A 631 43.37 -20.36 -23.80
CA PRO A 631 44.69 -20.33 -24.43
C PRO A 631 45.08 -18.95 -25.00
N GLU A 632 44.12 -18.22 -25.59
CA GLU A 632 44.35 -16.87 -26.11
C GLU A 632 44.69 -15.86 -25.00
N CYS A 633 43.97 -15.88 -23.89
CA CYS A 633 44.29 -15.01 -22.75
C CYS A 633 45.60 -15.41 -22.07
N SER A 634 45.94 -16.70 -22.09
CA SER A 634 47.20 -17.20 -21.53
C SER A 634 48.45 -16.68 -22.28
N LYS A 635 48.32 -16.27 -23.55
CA LYS A 635 49.44 -15.70 -24.32
C LYS A 635 49.92 -14.35 -23.78
N ASN A 636 49.08 -13.61 -23.06
CA ASN A 636 49.43 -12.32 -22.47
C ASN A 636 49.37 -12.37 -20.93
N PRO A 637 50.43 -12.89 -20.27
CA PRO A 637 50.43 -13.09 -18.82
C PRO A 637 50.35 -11.78 -18.02
N GLN A 638 50.89 -10.67 -18.55
CA GLN A 638 50.81 -9.36 -17.90
C GLN A 638 49.36 -8.85 -17.82
N ASN A 639 48.60 -8.98 -18.91
CA ASN A 639 47.19 -8.56 -18.92
C ASN A 639 46.33 -9.42 -17.97
N VAL A 640 46.59 -10.73 -17.91
CA VAL A 640 45.94 -11.63 -16.94
C VAL A 640 46.22 -11.19 -15.51
N ALA A 641 47.49 -10.93 -15.17
CA ALA A 641 47.91 -10.51 -13.84
C ALA A 641 47.28 -9.18 -13.42
N VAL A 642 47.26 -8.18 -14.31
CA VAL A 642 46.63 -6.87 -14.06
C VAL A 642 45.12 -7.02 -13.92
N SER A 643 44.46 -7.80 -14.77
CA SER A 643 43.02 -7.99 -14.73
C SER A 643 42.54 -8.71 -13.47
N LEU A 644 43.23 -9.78 -13.07
CA LEU A 644 42.92 -10.52 -11.83
C LEU A 644 43.21 -9.68 -10.58
N SER A 645 44.35 -8.96 -10.55
CA SER A 645 44.68 -8.04 -9.46
C SER A 645 43.67 -6.90 -9.36
N SER A 646 43.29 -6.29 -10.48
CA SER A 646 42.27 -5.24 -10.54
C SER A 646 40.90 -5.73 -10.04
N LEU A 647 40.51 -6.96 -10.39
CA LEU A 647 39.28 -7.57 -9.90
C LEU A 647 39.31 -7.83 -8.39
N GLY A 648 40.43 -8.33 -7.88
CA GLY A 648 40.69 -8.49 -6.45
C GLY A 648 40.57 -7.16 -5.70
N SER A 649 41.38 -6.17 -6.10
CA SER A 649 41.37 -4.83 -5.49
C SER A 649 40.01 -4.14 -5.56
N LYS A 650 39.26 -4.27 -6.68
CA LYS A 650 37.89 -3.72 -6.77
C LYS A 650 36.95 -4.36 -5.76
N THR A 651 37.06 -5.67 -5.54
CA THR A 651 36.21 -6.40 -4.60
C THR A 651 36.54 -6.03 -3.16
N GLU A 652 37.83 -5.94 -2.84
CA GLU A 652 38.35 -5.50 -1.53
C GLU A 652 37.95 -4.06 -1.22
N ASN A 653 38.18 -3.13 -2.16
CA ASN A 653 37.80 -1.73 -2.01
C ASN A 653 36.29 -1.58 -1.79
N ASN A 654 35.47 -2.29 -2.57
CA ASN A 654 34.02 -2.26 -2.38
C ASN A 654 33.60 -2.78 -1.00
N PHE A 655 34.24 -3.85 -0.50
CA PHE A 655 33.97 -4.33 0.86
C PHE A 655 34.40 -3.31 1.93
N PHE A 656 35.58 -2.71 1.78
CA PHE A 656 36.09 -1.70 2.71
C PHE A 656 35.19 -0.47 2.78
N GLU A 657 34.72 0.03 1.64
CA GLU A 657 33.77 1.15 1.58
C GLU A 657 32.43 0.79 2.25
N LEU A 658 31.90 -0.41 2.03
CA LEU A 658 30.69 -0.88 2.73
C LEU A 658 30.90 -0.95 4.25
N CYS A 659 32.08 -1.39 4.71
CA CYS A 659 32.42 -1.43 6.13
C CYS A 659 32.51 -0.02 6.73
N LYS A 660 33.13 0.94 6.04
CA LYS A 660 33.16 2.35 6.47
C LYS A 660 31.76 2.94 6.63
N ILE A 661 30.87 2.70 5.67
CA ILE A 661 29.47 3.16 5.74
C ILE A 661 28.79 2.61 7.01
N CYS A 662 28.95 1.31 7.27
CA CYS A 662 28.36 0.70 8.45
C CYS A 662 29.02 1.16 9.76
N GLN A 663 30.33 1.42 9.78
CA GLN A 663 31.04 1.99 10.94
C GLN A 663 30.51 3.37 11.31
N HIS A 664 30.35 4.24 10.30
CA HIS A 664 29.77 5.57 10.48
C HIS A 664 28.34 5.48 11.02
N CYS A 665 27.51 4.61 10.45
CA CYS A 665 26.13 4.39 10.89
C CYS A 665 26.05 3.82 12.32
N CYS A 666 26.96 2.93 12.72
CA CYS A 666 26.99 2.31 14.05
C CYS A 666 27.71 3.16 15.11
N GLY A 667 28.28 4.31 14.74
CA GLY A 667 29.05 5.17 15.63
C GLY A 667 30.34 4.54 16.15
N SER A 668 30.95 3.61 15.40
CA SER A 668 32.18 2.91 15.82
C SER A 668 33.41 3.42 15.05
N ILE A 669 34.47 3.77 15.78
CA ILE A 669 35.71 4.36 15.24
C ILE A 669 36.79 3.30 14.95
N LYS A 670 36.68 2.07 15.50
CA LYS A 670 37.74 1.05 15.35
C LYS A 670 37.44 0.04 14.24
N SER A 671 38.41 -0.11 13.34
CA SER A 671 38.50 -1.16 12.32
C SER A 671 38.57 -2.55 12.94
N GLY A 672 37.70 -3.48 12.51
CA GLY A 672 37.86 -4.91 12.72
C GLY A 672 36.88 -5.62 13.66
N HIS A 673 36.37 -4.99 14.73
CA HIS A 673 35.70 -5.77 15.79
C HIS A 673 34.18 -5.55 16.00
N TYR A 674 33.51 -4.58 15.36
CA TYR A 674 32.18 -4.14 15.87
C TYR A 674 31.14 -3.83 14.81
N LEU A 675 30.85 -4.83 13.98
CA LEU A 675 29.94 -4.70 12.84
C LEU A 675 28.78 -5.72 12.93
N GLU A 676 28.27 -5.93 14.13
CA GLU A 676 27.21 -6.88 14.54
C GLU A 676 25.79 -6.39 14.23
N CYS A 677 25.64 -5.36 13.38
CA CYS A 677 24.32 -4.90 12.95
C CYS A 677 23.61 -5.99 12.14
N VAL A 678 22.40 -6.35 12.55
CA VAL A 678 21.51 -7.36 11.96
C VAL A 678 20.26 -6.75 11.32
N SER A 679 20.35 -5.49 10.88
CA SER A 679 19.20 -4.77 10.29
C SER A 679 18.83 -5.33 8.91
N LEU A 680 17.77 -6.15 8.87
CA LEU A 680 17.23 -6.75 7.64
C LEU A 680 16.57 -5.73 6.70
N ASP A 681 16.23 -4.53 7.18
CA ASP A 681 15.65 -3.45 6.38
C ASP A 681 16.74 -2.56 5.72
N CYS A 682 18.02 -2.88 5.93
CA CYS A 682 19.14 -2.12 5.39
C CYS A 682 19.68 -2.79 4.10
N PRO A 683 19.67 -2.11 2.93
CA PRO A 683 20.25 -2.67 1.71
C PRO A 683 21.77 -2.90 1.82
N VAL A 684 22.47 -2.06 2.59
CA VAL A 684 23.92 -2.17 2.82
C VAL A 684 24.26 -3.47 3.55
N PHE A 685 23.38 -3.97 4.41
CA PHE A 685 23.55 -5.26 5.10
C PHE A 685 23.69 -6.41 4.09
N TYR A 686 22.77 -6.52 3.12
CA TYR A 686 22.83 -7.56 2.08
C TYR A 686 24.02 -7.38 1.14
N SER A 687 24.32 -6.13 0.76
CA SER A 687 25.49 -5.83 -0.08
C SER A 687 26.79 -6.26 0.60
N ARG A 688 26.92 -6.01 1.91
CA ARG A 688 28.07 -6.43 2.71
C ARG A 688 28.18 -7.96 2.78
N LEU A 689 27.08 -8.68 3.08
CA LEU A 689 27.07 -10.14 3.08
C LEU A 689 27.45 -10.74 1.72
N THR A 690 26.96 -10.14 0.64
CA THR A 690 27.29 -10.55 -0.73
C THR A 690 28.76 -10.30 -1.03
N SER A 691 29.31 -9.16 -0.59
CA SER A 691 30.73 -8.84 -0.74
C SER A 691 31.63 -9.79 0.05
N ILE A 692 31.23 -10.18 1.28
CA ILE A 692 31.96 -11.19 2.08
C ILE A 692 32.02 -12.53 1.32
N LYS A 693 30.87 -13.05 0.85
CA LYS A 693 30.83 -14.28 0.05
C LYS A 693 31.67 -14.20 -1.24
N ARG A 694 31.78 -12.99 -1.84
CA ARG A 694 32.65 -12.75 -3.01
C ARG A 694 34.13 -12.63 -2.64
N LEU A 695 34.49 -12.11 -1.47
CA LEU A 695 35.88 -12.13 -1.02
C LEU A 695 36.33 -13.57 -0.74
N ASP A 696 35.52 -14.33 -0.01
CA ASP A 696 35.80 -15.73 0.32
C ASP A 696 35.90 -16.61 -0.93
N GLY A 697 35.08 -16.36 -1.95
CA GLY A 697 35.07 -17.13 -3.20
C GLY A 697 35.99 -16.59 -4.31
N SER A 698 35.94 -15.27 -4.58
CA SER A 698 36.58 -14.64 -5.73
C SER A 698 37.91 -13.96 -5.43
N ALA A 699 38.17 -13.43 -4.23
CA ALA A 699 39.48 -12.85 -3.91
C ALA A 699 40.50 -13.95 -3.60
N VAL A 700 40.09 -14.95 -2.79
CA VAL A 700 40.84 -16.20 -2.61
C VAL A 700 40.98 -16.94 -3.93
N GLY A 701 39.92 -16.94 -4.76
CA GLY A 701 39.94 -17.53 -6.10
C GLY A 701 40.87 -16.80 -7.08
N SER A 702 40.82 -15.47 -7.18
CA SER A 702 41.64 -14.70 -8.12
C SER A 702 43.12 -14.70 -7.74
N GLN A 703 43.43 -14.65 -6.44
CA GLN A 703 44.82 -14.74 -5.96
C GLN A 703 45.35 -16.17 -6.10
N LYS A 704 44.55 -17.21 -5.83
CA LYS A 704 44.94 -18.61 -6.09
C LYS A 704 45.11 -18.88 -7.58
N ILE A 705 44.17 -18.44 -8.41
CA ILE A 705 44.24 -18.58 -9.87
C ILE A 705 45.46 -17.84 -10.43
N LEU A 706 45.75 -16.64 -9.90
CA LEU A 706 46.95 -15.90 -10.27
C LEU A 706 48.22 -16.65 -9.84
N ALA A 707 48.27 -17.19 -8.62
CA ALA A 707 49.40 -17.97 -8.13
C ALA A 707 49.60 -19.27 -8.93
N GLU A 708 48.53 -20.02 -9.21
CA GLU A 708 48.55 -21.22 -10.05
C GLU A 708 48.97 -20.90 -11.49
N PHE A 709 48.50 -19.79 -12.05
CA PHE A 709 48.89 -19.34 -13.39
C PHE A 709 50.36 -18.94 -13.45
N LEU A 710 50.86 -18.20 -12.47
CA LEU A 710 52.27 -17.81 -12.38
C LEU A 710 53.18 -19.02 -12.18
N ASN A 711 52.77 -19.98 -11.33
CA ASN A 711 53.51 -21.24 -11.13
C ASN A 711 53.56 -22.10 -12.40
N LYS A 712 52.45 -22.17 -13.17
CA LYS A 712 52.40 -22.90 -14.45
C LYS A 712 53.30 -22.24 -15.51
N GLN A 713 53.37 -20.92 -15.52
CA GLN A 713 54.25 -20.14 -16.42
C GLN A 713 55.74 -20.26 -16.04
N SER A 714 56.08 -20.36 -14.74
CA SER A 714 57.46 -20.60 -14.31
C SER A 714 57.92 -22.03 -14.64
N SER A 715 57.07 -23.04 -14.45
CA SER A 715 57.42 -24.43 -14.80
C SER A 715 57.65 -24.67 -16.30
N THR A 716 57.08 -23.84 -17.17
CA THR A 716 57.31 -23.90 -18.63
C THR A 716 58.56 -23.14 -19.09
N ARG A 717 59.27 -22.43 -18.19
CA ARG A 717 60.54 -21.74 -18.50
C ARG A 717 61.78 -22.53 -18.08
N ASP A 718 61.62 -23.61 -17.31
CA ASP A 718 62.69 -24.49 -16.83
C ASP A 718 62.87 -25.77 -17.69
N VAL A 719 62.34 -25.77 -18.92
CA VAL A 719 62.60 -26.74 -20.00
C VAL A 719 63.02 -25.93 -21.22
#